data_AF-A0A6A6KUL0-F1
#
_entry.id   AF-A0A6A6KUL0-F1
#
_cell.length_a   1.000
_cell.length_b   1.000
_cell.length_c   1.000
_cell.angle_alpha   90.00
_cell.angle_beta   90.00
_cell.angle_gamma   90.00
#
_symmetry.space_group_name_H-M   'P 1'
#
loop_
_entity.id
_entity.type
_entity.pdbx_description
1 polymer ?
#
loop_
_entity_poly.entity_id
_entity_poly.type
_entity_poly.pdbx_seq_one_letter_code
_entity_poly.pdbx_strand_id
1 'polypeptide(L)'
;MHRFRSKGTLPFGSLAIPHLKKKALNSWSAVQDTYFTTKDLFERHRVVFTVGTSLASVATAWVGYSLRHLRDSKVDQRLESIENAMKSNYHLEHAEFKKLVDPGSSSVAACIATAGTTFVVGYGFGWRGGRWYANRKYRKEQMKLLGQIKPKRWQLLARMRPKEWQFQFIKRGFPRYRASECEAYGKRSMLYSVKGLDVVTALAPSASDGICKTLVEIHGYPCEEHTVTTQDGFILGLQRIPGGAAGGTPGNKTPVLLQHGILMDGAVWVMLPPGQSLAFLLADNGFDVWLANARGTESSSGHTSLRPNDPAFWNWSWDELAGFDLPATFQYVHNQTGQQLHYVAHSLGTLTALSAFSKNQLLDMMRSAALIGPVAYMGQITSPVAKVAADVLTGNTSFWLGVAEFDPMGDAGRTLINDVCSTPGVDCSDLLTSFTGPNCCLNRSMLGVFLSHGPQSTATKNLIHQSQMIKKGTITMYDYNNEDENKKHYGQPTPPVYDMTHIPNDVPLFLGCGAKDALSDTKDVQLLLDNLKDHVKDKLVVQTIENYAHVDFIFAENVTTQDGYILNLQRIPVGGPDGITWLLLPPEQSLAFLLADNGYDVWLANTRGTKYSRGHISLSPYDPAYWDWSWDELVAYDLPATYKESVIKFLKDICKRTGIDCTNLLTSFTGQNCCLNSSIVDVFLDHEPQSSSTKNMMHLSQMIREGTITMFNYNNEDENRKHYGQPTPPVYKMTNIPKHLPLFLSNGGADALSDVNDVQLLLDSLKDHDGDKLVIQYRADYAHADYVMGENAKQDVYEPLIAFFKLQ
;
A
#
# COMPACT_ATOMS: atom_id res chain seq x y z
N MET A 1 -19.37 -55.02 44.87
CA MET A 1 -18.58 -56.16 45.40
C MET A 1 -18.56 -57.28 44.34
N HIS A 2 -17.66 -58.28 44.46
CA HIS A 2 -17.62 -59.57 43.72
C HIS A 2 -17.48 -59.65 42.17
N ARG A 3 -16.21 -59.66 41.71
CA ARG A 3 -15.54 -60.77 40.93
C ARG A 3 -16.34 -62.10 40.83
N PHE A 4 -16.36 -62.93 39.76
CA PHE A 4 -15.34 -63.51 38.82
C PHE A 4 -16.02 -64.14 37.54
N ARG A 5 -15.43 -64.88 36.57
CA ARG A 5 -14.19 -64.77 35.71
C ARG A 5 -14.00 -66.01 34.75
N SER A 6 -13.66 -65.80 33.46
CA SER A 6 -12.82 -66.65 32.54
C SER A 6 -13.40 -67.61 31.45
N LYS A 7 -12.67 -67.65 30.29
CA LYS A 7 -12.53 -68.68 29.20
C LYS A 7 -13.77 -69.05 28.32
N GLY A 8 -13.68 -69.35 27.01
CA GLY A 8 -12.57 -69.27 26.03
C GLY A 8 -12.76 -70.15 24.75
N THR A 9 -12.07 -69.81 23.64
CA THR A 9 -11.82 -70.58 22.36
C THR A 9 -12.91 -70.77 21.28
N LEU A 10 -12.46 -70.81 20.01
CA LEU A 10 -13.18 -71.00 18.73
C LEU A 10 -12.97 -72.44 18.16
N PRO A 11 -13.73 -72.87 17.13
CA PRO A 11 -13.12 -73.00 15.79
C PRO A 11 -14.02 -72.64 14.58
N PHE A 12 -13.46 -72.72 13.37
CA PHE A 12 -14.07 -72.38 12.06
C PHE A 12 -15.04 -73.44 11.49
N GLY A 13 -15.90 -73.02 10.55
CA GLY A 13 -16.66 -73.87 9.61
C GLY A 13 -16.81 -73.17 8.24
N SER A 14 -16.98 -73.90 7.13
CA SER A 14 -16.86 -73.34 5.76
C SER A 14 -17.92 -73.83 4.75
N LEU A 15 -18.41 -72.91 3.91
CA LEU A 15 -19.33 -73.09 2.77
C LEU A 15 -19.15 -71.89 1.80
N ALA A 16 -19.39 -71.93 0.49
CA ALA A 16 -19.32 -73.01 -0.50
C ALA A 16 -19.18 -72.37 -1.91
N ILE A 17 -18.26 -72.84 -2.75
CA ILE A 17 -17.75 -72.09 -3.93
C ILE A 17 -18.55 -72.18 -5.27
N PRO A 18 -19.37 -73.22 -5.61
CA PRO A 18 -19.85 -73.42 -6.98
C PRO A 18 -20.64 -72.27 -7.64
N HIS A 19 -21.52 -71.58 -6.90
CA HIS A 19 -22.46 -70.61 -7.51
C HIS A 19 -21.82 -69.30 -7.99
N LEU A 20 -20.66 -68.91 -7.46
CA LEU A 20 -19.99 -67.66 -7.85
C LEU A 20 -19.38 -67.75 -9.27
N LYS A 21 -18.83 -68.91 -9.66
CA LYS A 21 -18.16 -69.08 -10.96
C LYS A 21 -19.07 -68.80 -12.16
N LYS A 22 -20.34 -69.22 -12.10
CA LYS A 22 -21.30 -69.01 -13.20
C LYS A 22 -21.74 -67.55 -13.34
N LYS A 23 -21.80 -66.79 -12.23
CA LYS A 23 -22.09 -65.35 -12.27
C LYS A 23 -20.89 -64.56 -12.83
N ALA A 24 -19.67 -64.91 -12.40
CA ALA A 24 -18.44 -64.28 -12.86
C ALA A 24 -18.20 -64.43 -14.38
N LEU A 25 -18.44 -65.62 -14.95
CA LEU A 25 -18.30 -65.87 -16.39
C LEU A 25 -19.24 -64.98 -17.23
N ASN A 26 -20.50 -64.83 -16.83
CA ASN A 26 -21.46 -63.99 -17.56
C ASN A 26 -21.09 -62.50 -17.47
N SER A 27 -20.63 -62.03 -16.29
CA SER A 27 -20.11 -60.67 -16.13
C SER A 27 -18.85 -60.43 -16.97
N TRP A 28 -17.97 -61.42 -17.09
CA TRP A 28 -16.76 -61.32 -17.91
C TRP A 28 -17.07 -61.18 -19.41
N SER A 29 -18.06 -61.92 -19.92
CA SER A 29 -18.53 -61.76 -21.31
C SER A 29 -19.04 -60.33 -21.58
N ALA A 30 -19.88 -59.79 -20.68
CA ALA A 30 -20.41 -58.43 -20.82
C ALA A 30 -19.31 -57.35 -20.75
N VAL A 31 -18.26 -57.57 -19.93
CA VAL A 31 -17.09 -56.70 -19.88
C VAL A 31 -16.26 -56.80 -21.18
N GLN A 32 -16.11 -57.98 -21.77
CA GLN A 32 -15.44 -58.12 -23.07
C GLN A 32 -16.21 -57.42 -24.21
N ASP A 33 -17.53 -57.59 -24.30
CA ASP A 33 -18.35 -56.91 -25.33
C ASP A 33 -18.33 -55.39 -25.14
N THR A 34 -18.39 -54.91 -23.88
CA THR A 34 -18.22 -53.49 -23.56
C THR A 34 -16.84 -53.00 -24.01
N TYR A 35 -15.77 -53.73 -23.69
CA TYR A 35 -14.40 -53.39 -24.06
C TYR A 35 -14.20 -53.32 -25.58
N PHE A 36 -14.73 -54.29 -26.35
CA PHE A 36 -14.61 -54.27 -27.81
C PHE A 36 -15.48 -53.17 -28.45
N THR A 37 -16.67 -52.90 -27.91
CA THR A 37 -17.52 -51.79 -28.39
C THR A 37 -16.87 -50.43 -28.11
N THR A 38 -16.29 -50.24 -26.90
CA THR A 38 -15.50 -49.05 -26.58
C THR A 38 -14.25 -48.96 -27.47
N LYS A 39 -13.58 -50.07 -27.77
CA LYS A 39 -12.39 -50.09 -28.63
C LYS A 39 -12.71 -49.62 -30.06
N ASP A 40 -13.78 -50.12 -30.69
CA ASP A 40 -14.20 -49.66 -32.02
C ASP A 40 -14.58 -48.16 -32.02
N LEU A 41 -15.19 -47.67 -30.95
CA LEU A 41 -15.45 -46.24 -30.76
C LEU A 41 -14.15 -45.40 -30.69
N PHE A 42 -13.12 -45.91 -29.99
CA PHE A 42 -11.81 -45.27 -29.84
C PHE A 42 -10.92 -45.38 -31.09
N GLU A 43 -11.07 -46.42 -31.92
CA GLU A 43 -10.32 -46.55 -33.17
C GLU A 43 -10.90 -45.67 -34.29
N ARG A 44 -12.19 -45.29 -34.21
CA ARG A 44 -12.85 -44.37 -35.16
C ARG A 44 -12.55 -42.88 -34.91
N HIS A 45 -12.25 -42.47 -33.68
CA HIS A 45 -11.89 -41.08 -33.35
C HIS A 45 -10.44 -40.98 -32.84
N ARG A 46 -9.60 -40.18 -33.51
CA ARG A 46 -8.14 -40.03 -33.26
C ARG A 46 -7.77 -39.30 -31.95
N VAL A 47 -8.27 -39.77 -30.81
CA VAL A 47 -8.09 -39.14 -29.48
C VAL A 47 -6.82 -39.62 -28.75
N VAL A 48 -6.25 -40.75 -29.17
CA VAL A 48 -5.09 -41.42 -28.53
C VAL A 48 -3.88 -40.49 -28.32
N PHE A 49 -3.63 -39.56 -29.24
CA PHE A 49 -2.43 -38.71 -29.18
C PHE A 49 -2.48 -37.70 -28.04
N THR A 50 -3.63 -37.03 -27.83
CA THR A 50 -3.78 -35.93 -26.85
C THR A 50 -3.73 -36.44 -25.41
N VAL A 51 -4.38 -37.58 -25.13
CA VAL A 51 -4.38 -38.18 -23.78
C VAL A 51 -2.98 -38.70 -23.42
N GLY A 52 -2.27 -39.30 -24.39
CA GLY A 52 -0.88 -39.74 -24.21
C GLY A 52 0.07 -38.59 -23.87
N THR A 53 -0.04 -37.45 -24.57
CA THR A 53 0.76 -36.26 -24.25
C THR A 53 0.44 -35.68 -22.87
N SER A 54 -0.83 -35.62 -22.46
CA SER A 54 -1.20 -35.07 -21.15
C SER A 54 -0.72 -35.93 -19.99
N LEU A 55 -0.84 -37.27 -20.10
CA LEU A 55 -0.33 -38.19 -19.07
C LEU A 55 1.20 -38.15 -18.96
N ALA A 56 1.92 -38.04 -20.09
CA ALA A 56 3.37 -37.88 -20.10
C ALA A 56 3.82 -36.55 -19.45
N SER A 57 3.11 -35.45 -19.72
CA SER A 57 3.38 -34.15 -19.09
C SER A 57 3.16 -34.18 -17.58
N VAL A 58 2.05 -34.75 -17.10
CA VAL A 58 1.75 -34.88 -15.66
C VAL A 58 2.78 -35.77 -14.97
N ALA A 59 3.17 -36.91 -15.56
CA ALA A 59 4.21 -37.77 -15.01
C ALA A 59 5.58 -37.06 -14.94
N THR A 60 5.93 -36.27 -15.96
CA THR A 60 7.18 -35.51 -16.00
C THR A 60 7.19 -34.40 -14.95
N ALA A 61 6.07 -33.69 -14.77
CA ALA A 61 5.92 -32.68 -13.72
C ALA A 61 5.99 -33.29 -12.31
N TRP A 62 5.33 -34.43 -12.09
CA TRP A 62 5.36 -35.14 -10.80
C TRP A 62 6.77 -35.64 -10.45
N VAL A 63 7.47 -36.29 -11.39
CA VAL A 63 8.87 -36.72 -11.19
C VAL A 63 9.79 -35.52 -10.94
N GLY A 64 9.61 -34.41 -11.65
CA GLY A 64 10.34 -33.16 -11.41
C GLY A 64 10.10 -32.58 -10.02
N TYR A 65 8.84 -32.58 -9.55
CA TYR A 65 8.47 -32.11 -8.22
C TYR A 65 9.03 -33.02 -7.12
N SER A 66 8.91 -34.34 -7.24
CA SER A 66 9.48 -35.30 -6.31
C SER A 66 11.01 -35.23 -6.25
N LEU A 67 11.70 -35.07 -7.39
CA LEU A 67 13.16 -34.89 -7.41
C LEU A 67 13.62 -33.56 -6.81
N ARG A 68 12.80 -32.51 -6.91
CA ARG A 68 13.05 -31.23 -6.23
C ARG A 68 12.84 -31.37 -4.72
N HIS A 69 11.71 -31.91 -4.29
CA HIS A 69 11.41 -32.13 -2.88
C HIS A 69 12.41 -33.06 -2.17
N LEU A 70 12.91 -34.12 -2.85
CA LEU A 70 13.97 -35.02 -2.35
C LEU A 70 15.39 -34.41 -2.38
N ARG A 71 15.57 -33.27 -3.06
CA ARG A 71 16.79 -32.48 -3.05
C ARG A 71 16.75 -31.45 -1.93
N ASP A 72 15.63 -30.75 -1.80
CA ASP A 72 15.39 -29.72 -0.79
C ASP A 72 15.42 -30.35 0.61
N SER A 73 14.71 -31.48 0.84
CA SER A 73 14.79 -32.21 2.13
C SER A 73 16.20 -32.76 2.46
N LYS A 74 17.09 -32.85 1.46
CA LYS A 74 18.51 -33.23 1.63
C LYS A 74 19.44 -32.02 1.80
N VAL A 75 18.97 -30.82 1.48
CA VAL A 75 19.60 -29.56 1.86
C VAL A 75 19.22 -29.24 3.30
N ASP A 76 17.94 -29.36 3.67
CA ASP A 76 17.45 -29.09 5.02
C ASP A 76 18.12 -30.00 6.07
N GLN A 77 18.14 -31.32 5.86
CA GLN A 77 18.89 -32.25 6.72
C GLN A 77 20.40 -31.96 6.79
N ARG A 78 20.98 -31.28 5.79
CA ARG A 78 22.38 -30.85 5.83
C ARG A 78 22.56 -29.53 6.57
N LEU A 79 21.60 -28.61 6.47
CA LEU A 79 21.58 -27.37 7.24
C LEU A 79 21.39 -27.68 8.72
N GLU A 80 20.42 -28.52 9.11
CA GLU A 80 20.28 -29.02 10.49
C GLU A 80 21.55 -29.73 10.97
N SER A 81 22.20 -30.55 10.13
CA SER A 81 23.45 -31.23 10.49
C SER A 81 24.63 -30.28 10.66
N ILE A 82 24.65 -29.14 9.95
CA ILE A 82 25.69 -28.10 10.08
C ILE A 82 25.39 -27.24 11.32
N GLU A 83 24.13 -26.86 11.53
CA GLU A 83 23.70 -26.08 12.69
C GLU A 83 23.94 -26.81 14.01
N ASN A 84 23.62 -28.11 14.07
CA ASN A 84 23.92 -28.93 15.25
C ASN A 84 25.43 -29.14 15.46
N ALA A 85 26.23 -29.22 14.39
CA ALA A 85 27.69 -29.29 14.50
C ALA A 85 28.30 -27.95 14.98
N MET A 86 27.75 -26.81 14.55
CA MET A 86 28.15 -25.49 15.02
C MET A 86 27.72 -25.21 16.48
N LYS A 87 26.60 -25.80 16.93
CA LYS A 87 26.09 -25.67 18.30
C LYS A 87 26.86 -26.50 19.34
N SER A 88 27.67 -27.50 18.95
CA SER A 88 28.19 -28.49 19.90
C SER A 88 29.64 -28.35 20.36
N ASN A 89 30.46 -27.46 19.78
CA ASN A 89 31.89 -27.36 20.11
C ASN A 89 32.39 -25.91 20.21
N TYR A 90 32.57 -25.43 21.43
CA TYR A 90 33.44 -24.29 21.72
C TYR A 90 34.89 -24.78 21.89
N HIS A 91 35.86 -23.95 21.47
CA HIS A 91 37.31 -24.20 21.43
C HIS A 91 37.80 -25.29 20.46
N LEU A 92 38.45 -24.85 19.38
CA LEU A 92 39.65 -25.50 18.83
C LEU A 92 40.51 -24.45 18.11
N GLU A 93 41.82 -24.71 17.99
CA GLU A 93 42.82 -23.68 17.68
C GLU A 93 43.06 -23.46 16.18
N HIS A 94 43.77 -22.38 15.84
CA HIS A 94 44.12 -21.92 14.48
C HIS A 94 44.89 -22.93 13.59
N ALA A 95 45.21 -24.13 14.08
CA ALA A 95 45.97 -25.14 13.35
C ALA A 95 45.13 -25.93 12.32
N GLU A 96 43.86 -26.22 12.60
CA GLU A 96 43.05 -27.11 11.74
C GLU A 96 42.42 -26.39 10.53
N PHE A 97 42.13 -25.08 10.63
CA PHE A 97 41.54 -24.32 9.52
C PHE A 97 42.42 -24.34 8.26
N LYS A 98 43.74 -24.46 8.43
CA LYS A 98 44.72 -24.56 7.34
C LYS A 98 44.69 -25.91 6.59
N LYS A 99 43.95 -26.91 7.08
CA LYS A 99 43.67 -28.18 6.37
C LYS A 99 42.39 -28.18 5.53
N LEU A 100 41.54 -27.18 5.69
CA LEU A 100 40.27 -27.05 4.96
C LEU A 100 40.36 -26.15 3.71
N VAL A 101 41.50 -25.47 3.51
CA VAL A 101 41.74 -24.55 2.39
C VAL A 101 43.06 -24.89 1.68
N ASP A 102 43.10 -26.07 1.05
CA ASP A 102 44.17 -26.50 0.14
C ASP A 102 43.53 -27.09 -1.15
N PRO A 103 43.73 -26.50 -2.34
CA PRO A 103 42.94 -26.83 -3.55
C PRO A 103 43.41 -28.13 -4.24
N GLY A 104 43.23 -29.28 -3.58
CA GLY A 104 43.97 -30.51 -3.91
C GLY A 104 43.23 -31.86 -3.88
N SER A 105 41.95 -31.98 -4.29
CA SER A 105 41.36 -33.31 -4.63
C SER A 105 39.97 -33.30 -5.32
N SER A 106 39.84 -32.74 -6.53
CA SER A 106 38.71 -33.12 -7.40
C SER A 106 39.02 -34.45 -8.10
N SER A 107 38.21 -35.49 -7.85
CA SER A 107 38.47 -36.81 -8.46
C SER A 107 38.13 -36.79 -9.95
N VAL A 108 39.07 -37.25 -10.78
CA VAL A 108 38.96 -37.23 -12.25
C VAL A 108 37.70 -37.98 -12.75
N ALA A 109 37.26 -39.00 -12.02
CA ALA A 109 36.03 -39.73 -12.28
C ALA A 109 34.76 -38.85 -12.25
N ALA A 110 34.66 -37.89 -11.32
CA ALA A 110 33.48 -37.02 -11.20
C ALA A 110 33.37 -36.04 -12.39
N CYS A 111 34.49 -35.49 -12.86
CA CYS A 111 34.53 -34.65 -14.05
C CYS A 111 34.16 -35.45 -15.32
N ILE A 112 34.67 -36.68 -15.47
CA ILE A 112 34.36 -37.55 -16.62
C ILE A 112 32.86 -37.92 -16.65
N ALA A 113 32.27 -38.29 -15.51
CA ALA A 113 30.85 -38.64 -15.42
C ALA A 113 29.93 -37.47 -15.79
N THR A 114 30.28 -36.25 -15.36
CA THR A 114 29.49 -35.03 -15.62
C THR A 114 29.65 -34.54 -17.07
N ALA A 115 30.86 -34.63 -17.63
CA ALA A 115 31.11 -34.33 -19.04
C ALA A 115 30.38 -35.30 -19.97
N GLY A 116 30.41 -36.61 -19.68
CA GLY A 116 29.81 -37.66 -20.51
C GLY A 116 28.28 -37.52 -20.65
N THR A 117 27.57 -37.27 -19.55
CA THR A 117 26.10 -37.08 -19.57
C THR A 117 25.71 -35.82 -20.34
N THR A 118 26.43 -34.72 -20.14
CA THR A 118 26.21 -33.46 -20.87
C THR A 118 26.45 -33.62 -22.37
N PHE A 119 27.49 -34.38 -22.76
CA PHE A 119 27.82 -34.62 -24.17
C PHE A 119 26.77 -35.49 -24.89
N VAL A 120 26.33 -36.59 -24.27
CA VAL A 120 25.33 -37.50 -24.90
C VAL A 120 23.98 -36.83 -25.08
N VAL A 121 23.47 -36.13 -24.06
CA VAL A 121 22.16 -35.46 -24.13
C VAL A 121 22.20 -34.24 -25.07
N GLY A 122 23.27 -33.43 -25.01
CA GLY A 122 23.42 -32.25 -25.85
C GLY A 122 23.57 -32.57 -27.35
N TYR A 123 24.32 -33.61 -27.71
CA TYR A 123 24.61 -33.94 -29.11
C TYR A 123 23.51 -34.74 -29.80
N GLY A 124 22.69 -35.49 -29.05
CA GLY A 124 21.67 -36.40 -29.59
C GLY A 124 20.48 -35.69 -30.27
N PHE A 125 19.88 -34.70 -29.61
CA PHE A 125 18.54 -34.19 -30.00
C PHE A 125 18.50 -32.71 -30.39
N GLY A 126 19.40 -31.85 -29.89
CA GLY A 126 19.30 -30.39 -30.12
C GLY A 126 19.71 -29.91 -31.52
N TRP A 127 20.82 -30.42 -32.06
CA TRP A 127 21.56 -29.70 -33.13
C TRP A 127 21.05 -29.94 -34.56
N ARG A 128 20.37 -31.06 -34.85
CA ARG A 128 19.96 -31.41 -36.23
C ARG A 128 18.68 -30.69 -36.70
N GLY A 129 17.70 -30.48 -35.83
CA GLY A 129 16.43 -29.82 -36.19
C GLY A 129 16.61 -28.33 -36.54
N GLY A 130 17.14 -27.54 -35.60
CA GLY A 130 17.31 -26.10 -35.77
C GLY A 130 18.21 -25.73 -36.96
N ARG A 131 19.35 -26.42 -37.13
CA ARG A 131 20.30 -26.14 -38.21
C ARG A 131 19.73 -26.48 -39.61
N TRP A 132 18.82 -27.45 -39.72
CA TRP A 132 18.12 -27.74 -40.98
C TRP A 132 17.06 -26.68 -41.30
N TYR A 133 16.22 -26.32 -40.32
CA TYR A 133 15.17 -25.31 -40.48
C TYR A 133 15.74 -23.93 -40.82
N ALA A 134 16.77 -23.48 -40.10
CA ALA A 134 17.45 -22.21 -40.33
C ALA A 134 18.08 -22.14 -41.74
N ASN A 135 18.82 -23.17 -42.17
CA ASN A 135 19.39 -23.23 -43.52
C ASN A 135 18.30 -23.25 -44.61
N ARG A 136 17.18 -23.95 -44.38
CA ARG A 136 16.08 -24.02 -45.35
C ARG A 136 15.35 -22.68 -45.50
N LYS A 137 15.16 -21.93 -44.40
CA LYS A 137 14.59 -20.57 -44.45
C LYS A 137 15.60 -19.59 -45.09
N TYR A 138 16.85 -19.59 -44.66
CA TYR A 138 17.90 -18.70 -45.17
C TYR A 138 18.16 -18.88 -46.68
N ARG A 139 18.31 -20.13 -47.19
CA ARG A 139 18.46 -20.38 -48.64
C ARG A 139 17.23 -19.94 -49.45
N LYS A 140 16.02 -20.05 -48.90
CA LYS A 140 14.78 -19.64 -49.58
C LYS A 140 14.69 -18.12 -49.74
N GLU A 141 15.14 -17.36 -48.76
CA GLU A 141 15.20 -15.90 -48.85
C GLU A 141 16.39 -15.41 -49.68
N GLN A 142 17.57 -16.04 -49.56
CA GLN A 142 18.72 -15.75 -50.43
C GLN A 142 18.40 -15.97 -51.92
N MET A 143 17.70 -17.04 -52.30
CA MET A 143 17.31 -17.25 -53.71
C MET A 143 16.19 -16.32 -54.20
N LYS A 144 15.46 -15.62 -53.33
CA LYS A 144 14.62 -14.48 -53.72
C LYS A 144 15.48 -13.24 -53.98
N LEU A 145 16.37 -12.90 -53.04
CA LEU A 145 17.25 -11.72 -53.11
C LEU A 145 18.20 -11.77 -54.31
N LEU A 146 18.68 -12.96 -54.67
CA LEU A 146 19.52 -13.22 -55.86
C LEU A 146 18.71 -13.37 -57.17
N GLY A 147 17.39 -13.13 -57.15
CA GLY A 147 16.53 -13.18 -58.35
C GLY A 147 16.31 -14.56 -58.98
N GLN A 148 16.82 -15.63 -58.38
CA GLN A 148 16.77 -16.99 -58.93
C GLN A 148 15.41 -17.68 -58.76
N ILE A 149 14.58 -17.21 -57.83
CA ILE A 149 13.16 -17.61 -57.72
C ILE A 149 12.29 -16.49 -58.30
N LYS A 150 11.74 -16.71 -59.51
CA LYS A 150 10.74 -15.81 -60.10
C LYS A 150 9.37 -16.00 -59.39
N PRO A 151 8.74 -14.94 -58.85
CA PRO A 151 7.35 -15.02 -58.44
C PRO A 151 6.44 -15.20 -59.67
N LYS A 152 5.46 -16.10 -59.60
CA LYS A 152 4.42 -16.22 -60.65
C LYS A 152 3.56 -14.94 -60.64
N ARG A 153 3.33 -14.36 -61.82
CA ARG A 153 2.53 -13.13 -61.98
C ARG A 153 1.54 -13.26 -63.14
N TRP A 154 0.27 -13.09 -62.83
CA TRP A 154 -0.78 -12.56 -63.72
C TRP A 154 -1.28 -11.30 -62.99
N GLN A 155 -1.26 -10.06 -63.49
CA GLN A 155 -1.56 -9.42 -64.79
C GLN A 155 -2.95 -8.77 -64.79
N LEU A 156 -3.06 -7.63 -65.50
CA LEU A 156 -4.12 -6.60 -65.43
C LEU A 156 -4.09 -5.77 -64.12
N LEU A 157 -4.14 -4.43 -64.10
CA LEU A 157 -4.10 -3.41 -65.17
C LEU A 157 -3.42 -2.10 -64.66
N ALA A 158 -2.99 -1.21 -65.60
CA ALA A 158 -2.49 0.20 -65.46
C ALA A 158 -1.51 0.57 -64.30
N ARG A 159 -0.28 1.11 -64.54
CA ARG A 159 0.09 2.51 -64.93
C ARG A 159 -0.51 3.58 -63.99
N MET A 160 0.26 4.51 -63.41
CA MET A 160 1.45 5.22 -63.93
C MET A 160 2.70 5.23 -63.00
N ARG A 161 3.73 6.04 -63.32
CA ARG A 161 4.90 6.39 -62.47
C ARG A 161 5.15 7.94 -62.52
N PRO A 162 6.29 8.55 -62.09
CA PRO A 162 6.32 9.36 -60.87
C PRO A 162 6.89 10.78 -61.11
N LYS A 163 7.22 11.51 -60.03
CA LYS A 163 8.31 12.50 -60.04
C LYS A 163 9.13 12.41 -58.75
N GLU A 164 10.45 12.53 -58.90
CA GLU A 164 11.43 12.70 -57.83
C GLU A 164 11.68 14.20 -57.57
N TRP A 165 12.25 14.54 -56.42
CA TRP A 165 13.17 15.68 -56.25
C TRP A 165 14.28 15.31 -55.26
N GLN A 166 15.46 15.94 -55.39
CA GLN A 166 16.67 15.69 -54.59
C GLN A 166 17.31 17.02 -54.10
N PHE A 167 18.39 16.89 -53.32
CA PHE A 167 19.43 17.91 -53.03
C PHE A 167 19.09 18.96 -51.94
N GLN A 168 20.04 19.52 -51.17
CA GLN A 168 21.48 19.18 -50.97
C GLN A 168 22.03 19.63 -49.60
N PHE A 169 23.22 19.13 -49.24
CA PHE A 169 24.04 19.60 -48.12
C PHE A 169 24.92 20.82 -48.50
N ILE A 170 25.26 21.65 -47.50
CA ILE A 170 26.47 22.52 -47.51
C ILE A 170 27.35 22.17 -46.29
N LYS A 171 28.66 22.47 -46.35
CA LYS A 171 29.71 21.97 -45.43
C LYS A 171 30.72 23.06 -44.99
N ARG A 172 31.50 22.71 -43.95
CA ARG A 172 32.83 23.24 -43.49
C ARG A 172 32.76 24.29 -42.36
N GLY A 173 33.71 24.30 -41.40
CA GLY A 173 34.83 23.35 -41.20
C GLY A 173 35.72 23.62 -39.96
N PHE A 174 36.61 22.67 -39.64
CA PHE A 174 37.59 22.71 -38.52
C PHE A 174 38.97 23.21 -38.96
N PRO A 175 39.75 23.89 -38.08
CA PRO A 175 40.90 23.26 -37.39
C PRO A 175 41.20 23.85 -35.96
N ARG A 176 42.15 23.40 -35.10
CA ARG A 176 42.84 22.12 -34.79
C ARG A 176 43.70 22.28 -33.49
N TYR A 177 43.63 21.31 -32.55
CA TYR A 177 44.66 20.94 -31.52
C TYR A 177 45.10 22.01 -30.49
N ARG A 178 45.71 21.71 -29.32
CA ARG A 178 46.51 20.57 -28.77
C ARG A 178 46.18 20.43 -27.24
N ALA A 179 46.57 19.44 -26.42
CA ALA A 179 47.53 18.32 -26.51
C ALA A 179 47.19 17.18 -25.49
N SER A 180 47.90 16.02 -25.60
CA SER A 180 48.09 14.91 -24.61
C SER A 180 46.83 14.21 -24.02
N GLU A 181 46.64 12.89 -24.05
CA GLU A 181 47.51 11.71 -23.70
C GLU A 181 47.80 11.65 -22.18
N CYS A 182 47.64 10.52 -21.46
CA CYS A 182 47.70 9.12 -21.89
C CYS A 182 46.51 8.20 -21.50
N GLU A 183 46.50 7.05 -22.18
CA GLU A 183 45.87 5.74 -21.89
C GLU A 183 46.21 5.11 -20.51
N ALA A 184 45.63 3.98 -20.04
CA ALA A 184 44.33 3.30 -20.29
C ALA A 184 44.20 2.01 -19.43
N TYR A 185 42.95 1.64 -19.07
CA TYR A 185 42.44 0.27 -18.76
C TYR A 185 43.07 -0.55 -17.58
N GLY A 186 42.32 -1.31 -16.78
CA GLY A 186 40.86 -1.52 -16.67
C GLY A 186 40.43 -2.99 -16.52
N LYS A 187 39.11 -3.25 -16.58
CA LYS A 187 38.40 -4.56 -16.73
C LYS A 187 38.28 -5.44 -15.45
N ARG A 188 37.15 -6.15 -15.21
CA ARG A 188 35.80 -6.10 -15.86
C ARG A 188 34.68 -6.68 -14.96
N SER A 189 33.44 -6.40 -15.37
CA SER A 189 32.18 -6.92 -14.80
C SER A 189 31.52 -8.05 -15.62
N MET A 190 30.55 -8.73 -14.99
CA MET A 190 29.25 -9.09 -15.59
C MET A 190 28.18 -8.79 -14.51
N LEU A 191 27.12 -7.99 -14.70
CA LEU A 191 26.09 -7.88 -15.75
C LEU A 191 25.09 -9.04 -15.81
N TYR A 192 23.92 -8.80 -15.22
CA TYR A 192 22.63 -9.15 -15.83
C TYR A 192 21.95 -7.87 -16.33
N SER A 193 21.01 -8.01 -17.27
CA SER A 193 20.50 -6.89 -18.09
C SER A 193 18.98 -6.89 -18.15
N VAL A 194 18.35 -5.85 -17.62
CA VAL A 194 17.00 -5.42 -17.99
C VAL A 194 17.14 -4.17 -18.89
N LYS A 195 16.30 -4.05 -19.92
CA LYS A 195 16.27 -2.91 -20.85
C LYS A 195 14.82 -2.52 -21.12
N GLY A 196 14.53 -1.22 -21.15
CA GLY A 196 13.29 -0.71 -21.73
C GLY A 196 12.49 0.28 -20.89
N LEU A 197 13.14 1.27 -20.27
CA LEU A 197 12.47 2.49 -19.83
C LEU A 197 13.42 3.68 -20.03
N ASP A 198 13.08 4.60 -20.94
CA ASP A 198 13.86 5.81 -21.17
C ASP A 198 13.46 6.87 -20.13
N VAL A 199 14.08 6.75 -18.95
CA VAL A 199 13.88 7.65 -17.81
C VAL A 199 14.38 9.04 -18.16
N VAL A 200 13.49 10.05 -18.11
CA VAL A 200 13.89 11.45 -17.97
C VAL A 200 14.68 11.55 -16.69
N THR A 201 15.97 11.87 -16.78
CA THR A 201 16.89 11.84 -15.63
C THR A 201 16.61 13.00 -14.67
N ALA A 202 15.61 12.82 -13.82
CA ALA A 202 15.63 13.39 -12.49
C ALA A 202 16.98 13.01 -11.85
N LEU A 203 17.70 14.01 -11.35
CA LEU A 203 18.92 13.76 -10.58
C LEU A 203 18.52 13.04 -9.30
N ALA A 204 19.14 11.89 -9.02
CA ALA A 204 18.98 11.26 -7.71
C ALA A 204 19.39 12.26 -6.61
N PRO A 205 18.64 12.37 -5.50
CA PRO A 205 18.96 13.30 -4.42
C PRO A 205 20.41 13.16 -3.97
N SER A 206 21.06 14.30 -3.77
CA SER A 206 22.41 14.33 -3.23
C SER A 206 22.37 14.17 -1.71
N ALA A 207 23.45 13.68 -1.09
CA ALA A 207 23.56 13.50 0.36
C ALA A 207 23.73 14.84 1.13
N SER A 208 23.05 15.88 0.65
CA SER A 208 22.96 17.24 1.21
C SER A 208 21.61 17.90 0.85
N ASP A 209 20.62 17.11 0.44
CA ASP A 209 19.29 17.60 0.05
C ASP A 209 18.33 17.43 1.25
N GLY A 210 18.00 18.52 1.94
CA GLY A 210 17.12 18.53 3.11
C GLY A 210 15.63 18.35 2.79
N ILE A 211 14.80 18.29 3.85
CA ILE A 211 13.34 18.04 3.81
C ILE A 211 12.64 18.91 2.77
N CYS A 212 13.03 20.18 2.62
CA CYS A 212 12.46 21.06 1.59
C CYS A 212 12.59 20.46 0.19
N LYS A 213 13.79 20.04 -0.20
CA LYS A 213 14.08 19.57 -1.56
C LYS A 213 13.64 18.13 -1.80
N THR A 214 13.59 17.30 -0.77
CA THR A 214 13.21 15.88 -0.87
C THR A 214 11.72 15.61 -0.77
N LEU A 215 10.97 16.42 -0.01
CA LEU A 215 9.54 16.16 0.30
C LEU A 215 8.59 17.31 -0.07
N VAL A 216 9.06 18.58 -0.12
CA VAL A 216 8.18 19.74 -0.35
C VAL A 216 8.22 20.23 -1.80
N GLU A 217 9.41 20.53 -2.32
CA GLU A 217 9.61 21.05 -3.68
C GLU A 217 9.17 20.06 -4.77
N ILE A 218 9.27 18.75 -4.50
CA ILE A 218 8.80 17.68 -5.40
C ILE A 218 7.30 17.73 -5.69
N HIS A 219 6.53 18.43 -4.85
CA HIS A 219 5.09 18.65 -5.01
C HIS A 219 4.75 20.06 -5.49
N GLY A 220 5.75 20.85 -5.91
CA GLY A 220 5.56 22.21 -6.45
C GLY A 220 5.36 23.30 -5.40
N TYR A 221 5.51 22.99 -4.11
CA TYR A 221 5.42 23.99 -3.05
C TYR A 221 6.76 24.73 -2.90
N PRO A 222 6.74 26.07 -2.71
CA PRO A 222 7.94 26.80 -2.30
C PRO A 222 8.37 26.36 -0.89
N CYS A 223 9.67 26.29 -0.65
CA CYS A 223 10.22 25.92 0.65
C CYS A 223 11.48 26.74 0.98
N GLU A 224 11.65 27.08 2.27
CA GLU A 224 12.81 27.80 2.80
C GLU A 224 13.38 27.00 3.98
N GLU A 225 14.69 26.74 4.01
CA GLU A 225 15.36 26.10 5.16
C GLU A 225 16.05 27.16 6.04
N HIS A 226 15.78 27.07 7.34
CA HIS A 226 16.22 28.01 8.37
C HIS A 226 16.94 27.27 9.50
N THR A 227 17.77 27.99 10.25
CA THR A 227 18.35 27.48 11.50
C THR A 227 18.16 28.46 12.64
N VAL A 228 17.86 27.96 13.84
CA VAL A 228 17.83 28.73 15.09
C VAL A 228 18.83 28.15 16.09
N THR A 229 19.51 29.02 16.85
CA THR A 229 20.43 28.61 17.91
C THR A 229 19.76 28.77 19.27
N THR A 230 19.74 27.72 20.09
CA THR A 230 19.18 27.73 21.44
C THR A 230 20.10 28.43 22.43
N GLN A 231 19.59 28.76 23.63
CA GLN A 231 20.39 29.40 24.68
C GLN A 231 21.54 28.52 25.19
N ASP A 232 21.34 27.20 25.23
CA ASP A 232 22.36 26.21 25.61
C ASP A 232 23.29 25.81 24.45
N GLY A 233 22.95 26.18 23.21
CA GLY A 233 23.88 26.19 22.07
C GLY A 233 23.62 25.16 20.98
N PHE A 234 22.52 24.42 21.02
CA PHE A 234 22.07 23.58 19.90
C PHE A 234 21.66 24.43 18.71
N ILE A 235 21.81 23.88 17.50
CA ILE A 235 21.42 24.51 16.24
C ILE A 235 20.34 23.64 15.63
N LEU A 236 19.10 24.15 15.65
CA LEU A 236 17.91 23.43 15.21
C LEU A 236 17.55 23.85 13.77
N GLY A 237 17.23 22.88 12.93
CA GLY A 237 16.67 23.12 11.60
C GLY A 237 15.17 23.41 11.66
N LEU A 238 14.72 24.37 10.86
CA LEU A 238 13.31 24.63 10.59
C LEU A 238 13.10 24.63 9.07
N GLN A 239 12.04 24.01 8.58
CA GLN A 239 11.56 24.21 7.21
C GLN A 239 10.36 25.13 7.21
N ARG A 240 10.18 25.90 6.14
CA ARG A 240 9.06 26.82 5.98
C ARG A 240 8.42 26.66 4.61
N ILE A 241 7.10 26.55 4.57
CA ILE A 241 6.28 26.54 3.35
C ILE A 241 5.48 27.85 3.31
N PRO A 242 5.99 28.92 2.66
CA PRO A 242 5.33 30.24 2.64
C PRO A 242 4.06 30.29 1.77
N GLY A 243 3.66 29.21 1.11
CA GLY A 243 2.36 29.11 0.46
C GLY A 243 2.12 27.86 -0.39
N GLY A 244 0.87 27.72 -0.83
CA GLY A 244 0.39 26.62 -1.67
C GLY A 244 0.97 26.55 -3.08
N ALA A 245 0.96 25.35 -3.65
CA ALA A 245 1.64 25.03 -4.93
C ALA A 245 1.05 25.75 -6.16
N ALA A 246 -0.24 26.13 -6.13
CA ALA A 246 -0.86 26.90 -7.21
C ALA A 246 -0.33 28.35 -7.33
N GLY A 247 0.44 28.81 -6.34
CA GLY A 247 0.82 30.20 -6.18
C GLY A 247 -0.30 31.03 -5.56
N GLY A 248 0.06 31.95 -4.67
CA GLY A 248 -0.87 32.87 -4.01
C GLY A 248 -0.29 34.26 -3.92
N THR A 249 -1.14 35.26 -3.66
CA THR A 249 -0.69 36.65 -3.48
C THR A 249 0.30 36.76 -2.31
N PRO A 250 1.51 37.33 -2.52
CA PRO A 250 2.42 37.67 -1.43
C PRO A 250 1.72 38.61 -0.45
N GLY A 251 1.71 38.27 0.83
CA GLY A 251 0.97 38.98 1.86
C GLY A 251 1.29 38.48 3.27
N ASN A 252 0.83 39.20 4.28
CA ASN A 252 1.13 38.91 5.68
C ASN A 252 0.25 37.77 6.22
N LYS A 253 0.53 36.55 5.76
CA LYS A 253 -0.13 35.31 6.19
C LYS A 253 0.15 35.03 7.66
N THR A 254 -0.81 34.46 8.39
CA THR A 254 -0.59 34.11 9.80
C THR A 254 0.27 32.84 9.89
N PRO A 255 1.32 32.84 10.74
CA PRO A 255 2.19 31.68 10.90
C PRO A 255 1.52 30.54 11.65
N VAL A 256 1.83 29.31 11.24
CA VAL A 256 1.49 28.06 11.93
C VAL A 256 2.76 27.25 12.14
N LEU A 257 3.08 26.91 13.39
CA LEU A 257 4.24 26.10 13.76
C LEU A 257 3.81 24.67 14.06
N LEU A 258 4.35 23.69 13.32
CA LEU A 258 4.05 22.27 13.45
C LEU A 258 5.20 21.54 14.19
N GLN A 259 4.91 20.92 15.33
CA GLN A 259 5.88 20.21 16.18
C GLN A 259 5.57 18.71 16.26
N HIS A 260 6.53 17.88 15.82
CA HIS A 260 6.43 16.42 15.79
C HIS A 260 6.49 15.75 17.18
N GLY A 261 6.15 14.46 17.21
CA GLY A 261 6.27 13.57 18.38
C GLY A 261 7.68 13.04 18.65
N ILE A 262 7.79 12.02 19.51
CA ILE A 262 9.07 11.32 19.76
C ILE A 262 9.46 10.43 18.56
N LEU A 263 10.77 10.27 18.32
CA LEU A 263 11.35 9.45 17.24
C LEU A 263 10.90 9.88 15.83
N MET A 264 10.56 11.15 15.69
CA MET A 264 10.10 11.83 14.48
C MET A 264 10.88 13.13 14.31
N ASP A 265 10.75 13.75 13.15
CA ASP A 265 11.20 15.11 12.81
C ASP A 265 10.05 15.88 12.10
N GLY A 266 10.33 17.06 11.58
CA GLY A 266 9.36 17.89 10.86
C GLY A 266 8.80 17.25 9.57
N ALA A 267 9.48 16.24 9.00
CA ALA A 267 9.08 15.62 7.75
C ALA A 267 7.71 14.92 7.85
N VAL A 268 7.31 14.44 9.04
CA VAL A 268 6.05 13.69 9.21
C VAL A 268 4.81 14.49 8.79
N TRP A 269 4.88 15.83 8.80
CA TRP A 269 3.79 16.71 8.35
C TRP A 269 3.68 16.84 6.83
N VAL A 270 4.68 16.36 6.07
CA VAL A 270 4.78 16.39 4.60
C VAL A 270 5.03 15.01 3.96
N MET A 271 4.99 13.91 4.73
CA MET A 271 5.16 12.54 4.22
C MET A 271 3.96 12.00 3.44
N LEU A 272 2.75 12.57 3.61
CA LEU A 272 1.57 12.21 2.83
C LEU A 272 1.46 13.09 1.57
N PRO A 273 0.70 12.66 0.54
CA PRO A 273 0.39 13.50 -0.61
C PRO A 273 -0.25 14.86 -0.22
N PRO A 274 -0.12 15.90 -1.05
CA PRO A 274 -0.63 17.24 -0.77
C PRO A 274 -2.10 17.37 -0.36
N GLY A 275 -2.97 16.45 -0.79
CA GLY A 275 -4.39 16.43 -0.39
C GLY A 275 -4.68 15.82 0.99
N GLN A 276 -3.66 15.39 1.72
CA GLN A 276 -3.78 14.68 3.01
C GLN A 276 -2.82 15.23 4.08
N SER A 277 -1.60 15.61 3.69
CA SER A 277 -0.60 16.13 4.64
C SER A 277 -0.96 17.52 5.16
N LEU A 278 -1.04 17.67 6.49
CA LEU A 278 -1.52 18.89 7.16
C LEU A 278 -0.76 20.15 6.74
N ALA A 279 0.56 20.06 6.53
CA ALA A 279 1.37 21.21 6.14
C ALA A 279 0.98 21.77 4.76
N PHE A 280 0.73 20.89 3.78
CA PHE A 280 0.29 21.29 2.44
C PHE A 280 -1.13 21.87 2.48
N LEU A 281 -2.05 21.22 3.20
CA LEU A 281 -3.42 21.70 3.39
C LEU A 281 -3.46 23.11 4.03
N LEU A 282 -2.60 23.39 5.01
CA LEU A 282 -2.48 24.72 5.61
C LEU A 282 -1.87 25.75 4.64
N ALA A 283 -0.82 25.38 3.88
CA ALA A 283 -0.17 26.26 2.93
C ALA A 283 -1.10 26.68 1.76
N ASP A 284 -1.92 25.74 1.26
CA ASP A 284 -2.96 25.97 0.27
C ASP A 284 -4.12 26.82 0.83
N ASN A 285 -4.51 26.62 2.09
CA ASN A 285 -5.48 27.47 2.79
C ASN A 285 -4.92 28.83 3.26
N GLY A 286 -3.72 29.21 2.80
CA GLY A 286 -3.20 30.57 2.92
C GLY A 286 -2.42 30.88 4.19
N PHE A 287 -2.03 29.88 4.98
CA PHE A 287 -1.13 30.06 6.13
C PHE A 287 0.35 30.14 5.70
N ASP A 288 1.20 30.63 6.61
CA ASP A 288 2.67 30.53 6.53
C ASP A 288 3.13 29.39 7.44
N VAL A 289 3.50 28.24 6.86
CA VAL A 289 3.67 27.00 7.63
C VAL A 289 5.14 26.78 7.97
N TRP A 290 5.43 26.53 9.24
CA TRP A 290 6.77 26.29 9.77
C TRP A 290 6.82 24.88 10.39
N LEU A 291 7.81 24.07 10.00
CA LEU A 291 8.07 22.73 10.53
C LEU A 291 9.26 22.84 11.48
N ALA A 292 9.05 22.50 12.76
CA ALA A 292 10.12 22.49 13.76
C ALA A 292 10.78 21.11 13.86
N ASN A 293 12.10 21.06 14.06
CA ASN A 293 12.84 19.81 14.28
C ASN A 293 13.57 19.88 15.64
N ALA A 294 13.24 18.98 16.58
CA ALA A 294 13.87 18.94 17.90
C ALA A 294 15.36 18.57 17.82
N ARG A 295 16.18 19.04 18.79
CA ARG A 295 17.62 18.70 18.88
C ARG A 295 17.89 17.20 18.72
N GLY A 296 18.96 16.85 18.00
CA GLY A 296 19.38 15.47 17.78
C GLY A 296 18.65 14.71 16.67
N THR A 297 17.59 15.28 16.07
CA THR A 297 17.11 14.83 14.74
C THR A 297 18.14 15.16 13.66
N GLU A 298 18.04 14.55 12.47
CA GLU A 298 18.99 14.78 11.37
C GLU A 298 19.11 16.28 11.01
N SER A 299 17.96 16.96 10.90
CA SER A 299 17.86 18.41 10.65
C SER A 299 18.39 19.30 11.80
N SER A 300 18.60 18.75 13.00
CA SER A 300 18.97 19.49 14.22
C SER A 300 20.14 18.85 14.97
N SER A 301 21.09 18.30 14.21
CA SER A 301 22.30 17.62 14.69
C SER A 301 23.47 18.57 15.03
N GLY A 302 23.25 19.89 14.97
CA GLY A 302 24.28 20.91 15.19
C GLY A 302 24.37 21.45 16.63
N HIS A 303 25.57 21.89 17.03
CA HIS A 303 25.80 22.64 18.27
C HIS A 303 26.98 23.61 18.09
N THR A 304 26.99 24.71 18.83
CA THR A 304 28.05 25.73 18.82
C THR A 304 29.41 25.29 19.37
N SER A 305 29.53 24.10 19.96
CA SER A 305 30.72 23.67 20.71
C SER A 305 30.88 22.14 20.82
N LEU A 306 29.78 21.42 21.04
CA LEU A 306 29.73 19.95 21.10
C LEU A 306 29.54 19.33 19.70
N ARG A 307 29.79 18.03 19.58
CA ARG A 307 29.52 17.22 18.38
C ARG A 307 28.57 16.06 18.72
N PRO A 308 27.79 15.51 17.77
CA PRO A 308 26.95 14.33 18.02
C PRO A 308 27.69 13.14 18.63
N ASN A 309 28.97 12.94 18.31
CA ASN A 309 29.80 11.87 18.86
C ASN A 309 30.25 12.12 20.32
N ASP A 310 30.06 13.31 20.88
CA ASP A 310 30.40 13.63 22.27
C ASP A 310 29.22 13.28 23.18
N PRO A 311 29.35 12.41 24.21
CA PRO A 311 28.21 12.03 25.06
C PRO A 311 27.50 13.20 25.77
N ALA A 312 28.18 14.34 25.92
CA ALA A 312 27.58 15.57 26.45
C ALA A 312 26.49 16.16 25.54
N PHE A 313 26.57 15.95 24.22
CA PHE A 313 25.57 16.41 23.23
C PHE A 313 24.20 15.75 23.45
N TRP A 314 24.15 14.58 24.10
CA TRP A 314 22.91 13.85 24.38
C TRP A 314 22.50 13.88 25.86
N ASN A 315 23.07 14.77 26.68
CA ASN A 315 22.72 14.89 28.11
C ASN A 315 21.44 15.73 28.36
N TRP A 316 20.41 15.56 27.54
CA TRP A 316 19.15 16.30 27.60
C TRP A 316 17.92 15.38 27.62
N SER A 317 16.77 15.95 27.94
CA SER A 317 15.46 15.34 27.92
C SER A 317 14.42 16.34 27.40
N TRP A 318 13.13 16.00 27.47
CA TRP A 318 12.07 16.94 27.11
C TRP A 318 12.00 18.20 28.01
N ASP A 319 12.64 18.21 29.19
CA ASP A 319 12.85 19.44 29.97
C ASP A 319 13.56 20.52 29.15
N GLU A 320 14.66 20.14 28.48
CA GLU A 320 15.43 21.04 27.63
C GLU A 320 14.69 21.38 26.32
N LEU A 321 13.85 20.47 25.80
CA LEU A 321 12.98 20.76 24.65
C LEU A 321 11.95 21.84 24.99
N ALA A 322 11.31 21.75 26.16
CA ALA A 322 10.35 22.74 26.65
C ALA A 322 11.03 24.05 27.08
N GLY A 323 12.23 23.97 27.67
CA GLY A 323 12.95 25.11 28.25
C GLY A 323 13.80 25.91 27.26
N PHE A 324 14.29 25.30 26.17
CA PHE A 324 15.23 25.93 25.24
C PHE A 324 14.81 25.82 23.75
N ASP A 325 14.45 24.63 23.26
CA ASP A 325 14.12 24.46 21.83
C ASP A 325 12.82 25.20 21.47
N LEU A 326 11.75 24.96 22.24
CA LEU A 326 10.44 25.53 21.96
C LEU A 326 10.43 27.07 22.09
N PRO A 327 11.02 27.71 23.12
CA PRO A 327 11.14 29.16 23.19
C PRO A 327 12.01 29.78 22.09
N ALA A 328 13.14 29.14 21.72
CA ALA A 328 13.98 29.64 20.63
C ALA A 328 13.24 29.60 19.29
N THR A 329 12.53 28.49 19.01
CA THR A 329 11.73 28.29 17.80
C THR A 329 10.57 29.29 17.71
N PHE A 330 9.79 29.47 18.78
CA PHE A 330 8.73 30.48 18.85
C PHE A 330 9.28 31.89 18.63
N GLN A 331 10.36 32.27 19.33
CA GLN A 331 10.95 33.60 19.20
C GLN A 331 11.50 33.86 17.79
N TYR A 332 12.06 32.84 17.13
CA TYR A 332 12.52 32.94 15.75
C TYR A 332 11.35 33.21 14.80
N VAL A 333 10.31 32.37 14.80
CA VAL A 333 9.14 32.54 13.91
C VAL A 333 8.41 33.86 14.18
N HIS A 334 8.25 34.24 15.44
CA HIS A 334 7.69 35.54 15.82
C HIS A 334 8.51 36.71 15.28
N ASN A 335 9.85 36.64 15.37
CA ASN A 335 10.74 37.68 14.86
C ASN A 335 10.77 37.76 13.31
N GLN A 336 10.65 36.63 12.61
CA GLN A 336 10.60 36.62 11.13
C GLN A 336 9.27 37.16 10.58
N THR A 337 8.16 36.97 11.30
CA THR A 337 6.80 37.22 10.79
C THR A 337 6.11 38.44 11.41
N GLY A 338 6.60 38.94 12.56
CA GLY A 338 5.97 40.02 13.31
C GLY A 338 4.58 39.69 13.85
N GLN A 339 4.22 38.40 13.96
CA GLN A 339 2.87 37.94 14.29
C GLN A 339 2.87 36.90 15.42
N GLN A 340 1.74 36.83 16.14
CA GLN A 340 1.45 35.68 16.99
C GLN A 340 1.11 34.45 16.13
N LEU A 341 1.68 33.29 16.48
CA LEU A 341 1.57 32.06 15.71
C LEU A 341 0.50 31.11 16.27
N HIS A 342 -0.12 30.34 15.38
CA HIS A 342 -0.85 29.14 15.79
C HIS A 342 0.16 28.01 15.99
N TYR A 343 0.03 27.26 17.08
CA TYR A 343 0.86 26.09 17.34
C TYR A 343 0.05 24.82 17.09
N VAL A 344 0.62 23.83 16.41
CA VAL A 344 0.05 22.49 16.27
C VAL A 344 1.11 21.49 16.68
N ALA A 345 0.77 20.54 17.53
CA ALA A 345 1.74 19.55 17.99
C ALA A 345 1.14 18.17 18.20
N HIS A 346 2.00 17.17 18.01
CA HIS A 346 1.69 15.76 18.22
C HIS A 346 2.52 15.18 19.38
N SER A 347 1.91 14.32 20.19
CA SER A 347 2.63 13.47 21.14
C SER A 347 3.58 14.27 22.05
N LEU A 348 4.89 13.99 22.03
CA LEU A 348 5.91 14.70 22.80
C LEU A 348 5.88 16.24 22.60
N GLY A 349 5.50 16.72 21.43
CA GLY A 349 5.34 18.15 21.15
C GLY A 349 4.18 18.82 21.91
N THR A 350 3.20 18.04 22.40
CA THR A 350 2.13 18.57 23.27
C THR A 350 2.61 18.67 24.70
N LEU A 351 3.39 17.69 25.17
CA LEU A 351 3.97 17.70 26.52
C LEU A 351 4.86 18.93 26.72
N THR A 352 5.78 19.21 25.78
CA THR A 352 6.68 20.37 25.88
C THR A 352 5.93 21.70 25.91
N ALA A 353 4.86 21.82 25.13
CA ALA A 353 4.01 23.01 25.11
C ALA A 353 3.17 23.20 26.38
N LEU A 354 2.48 22.15 26.85
CA LEU A 354 1.72 22.20 28.11
C LEU A 354 2.63 22.51 29.30
N SER A 355 3.83 21.92 29.32
CA SER A 355 4.87 22.24 30.30
C SER A 355 5.35 23.69 30.22
N ALA A 356 5.54 24.27 29.04
CA ALA A 356 5.85 25.69 28.89
C ALA A 356 4.68 26.61 29.33
N PHE A 357 3.43 26.26 28.99
CA PHE A 357 2.24 27.03 29.39
C PHE A 357 2.02 27.01 30.91
N SER A 358 2.28 25.88 31.57
CA SER A 358 2.23 25.76 33.04
C SER A 358 3.26 26.64 33.77
N LYS A 359 4.32 27.05 33.07
CA LYS A 359 5.34 28.02 33.53
C LYS A 359 5.08 29.45 33.03
N ASN A 360 3.89 29.73 32.47
CA ASN A 360 3.49 31.00 31.87
C ASN A 360 4.48 31.49 30.77
N GLN A 361 5.00 30.56 29.96
CA GLN A 361 5.92 30.85 28.85
C GLN A 361 5.16 30.84 27.50
N LEU A 362 5.76 31.46 26.48
CA LEU A 362 5.30 31.51 25.08
C LEU A 362 4.01 32.29 24.80
N LEU A 363 3.17 32.56 25.81
CA LEU A 363 1.81 33.06 25.64
C LEU A 363 1.71 34.35 24.80
N ASP A 364 2.60 35.33 25.02
CA ASP A 364 2.61 36.60 24.27
C ASP A 364 2.86 36.42 22.76
N MET A 365 3.52 35.32 22.36
CA MET A 365 3.83 34.97 20.97
C MET A 365 2.82 34.00 20.35
N MET A 366 1.87 33.47 21.14
CA MET A 366 0.93 32.44 20.72
C MET A 366 -0.48 33.01 20.46
N ARG A 367 -1.13 32.48 19.43
CA ARG A 367 -2.52 32.82 19.09
C ARG A 367 -3.52 31.72 19.47
N SER A 368 -3.13 30.45 19.35
CA SER A 368 -3.82 29.27 19.87
C SER A 368 -2.89 28.05 19.78
N ALA A 369 -3.20 26.97 20.51
CA ALA A 369 -2.57 25.66 20.32
C ALA A 369 -3.58 24.57 19.95
N ALA A 370 -3.20 23.68 19.02
CA ALA A 370 -3.92 22.44 18.71
C ALA A 370 -3.02 21.24 19.03
N LEU A 371 -3.44 20.43 19.99
CA LEU A 371 -2.65 19.34 20.57
C LEU A 371 -3.33 18.01 20.22
N ILE A 372 -2.70 17.21 19.34
CA ILE A 372 -3.27 15.98 18.80
C ILE A 372 -2.50 14.75 19.33
N GLY A 373 -3.23 13.75 19.82
CA GLY A 373 -2.68 12.73 20.73
C GLY A 373 -2.01 13.36 21.96
N PRO A 374 -2.73 14.20 22.75
CA PRO A 374 -2.14 15.06 23.77
C PRO A 374 -1.55 14.30 24.96
N VAL A 375 -0.23 14.08 24.92
CA VAL A 375 0.55 13.58 26.06
C VAL A 375 0.73 14.70 27.08
N ALA A 376 0.39 14.39 28.33
CA ALA A 376 0.70 15.19 29.52
C ALA A 376 1.02 14.22 30.67
N TYR A 377 0.00 13.53 31.16
CA TYR A 377 0.16 12.35 32.00
C TYR A 377 0.46 11.11 31.14
N MET A 378 1.12 10.12 31.74
CA MET A 378 1.44 8.83 31.10
C MET A 378 1.24 7.65 32.07
N GLY A 379 0.50 7.84 33.16
CA GLY A 379 0.34 6.87 34.23
C GLY A 379 -0.69 5.78 33.95
N GLN A 380 -1.48 5.92 32.89
CA GLN A 380 -2.56 5.02 32.50
C GLN A 380 -2.41 4.40 31.11
N ILE A 381 -1.42 4.85 30.32
CA ILE A 381 -1.09 4.37 28.95
C ILE A 381 -1.33 2.87 28.76
N THR A 382 -1.94 2.47 27.66
CA THR A 382 -2.28 1.06 27.41
C THR A 382 -1.22 0.30 26.60
N SER A 383 -0.26 1.00 26.00
CA SER A 383 0.86 0.45 25.21
C SER A 383 1.74 -0.55 26.00
N PRO A 384 1.72 -1.86 25.66
CA PRO A 384 2.56 -2.85 26.34
C PRO A 384 4.05 -2.62 26.07
N VAL A 385 4.40 -2.22 24.84
CA VAL A 385 5.79 -1.96 24.42
C VAL A 385 6.37 -0.80 25.22
N ALA A 386 5.66 0.33 25.34
CA ALA A 386 6.15 1.48 26.09
C ALA A 386 6.27 1.21 27.60
N LYS A 387 5.33 0.43 28.17
CA LYS A 387 5.40 0.02 29.59
C LYS A 387 6.60 -0.87 29.89
N VAL A 388 6.83 -1.92 29.10
CA VAL A 388 7.98 -2.81 29.32
C VAL A 388 9.30 -2.11 28.98
N ALA A 389 9.33 -1.24 27.97
CA ALA A 389 10.49 -0.40 27.69
C ALA A 389 10.82 0.51 28.89
N ALA A 390 9.81 1.10 29.54
CA ALA A 390 10.02 1.92 30.75
C ALA A 390 10.57 1.11 31.93
N ASP A 391 10.14 -0.14 32.10
CA ASP A 391 10.70 -1.06 33.11
C ASP A 391 12.15 -1.49 32.78
N VAL A 392 12.48 -1.79 31.52
CA VAL A 392 13.85 -2.13 31.09
C VAL A 392 14.80 -0.93 31.21
N LEU A 393 14.37 0.25 30.76
CA LEU A 393 15.16 1.48 30.82
C LEU A 393 15.45 1.90 32.26
N THR A 394 14.43 1.93 33.13
CA THR A 394 14.64 2.30 34.55
C THR A 394 15.34 1.20 35.34
N GLY A 395 15.02 -0.07 35.10
CA GLY A 395 15.60 -1.22 35.79
C GLY A 395 17.11 -1.38 35.57
N ASN A 396 17.63 -0.88 34.44
CA ASN A 396 19.07 -0.87 34.14
C ASN A 396 19.59 0.54 33.77
N THR A 397 19.11 1.57 34.48
CA THR A 397 19.42 2.99 34.20
C THR A 397 20.91 3.26 33.97
N SER A 398 21.81 2.65 34.75
CA SER A 398 23.26 2.85 34.64
C SER A 398 23.88 2.31 33.36
N PHE A 399 23.29 1.27 32.74
CA PHE A 399 23.70 0.78 31.42
C PHE A 399 23.18 1.71 30.32
N TRP A 400 21.88 2.06 30.39
CA TRP A 400 21.24 2.89 29.37
C TRP A 400 21.79 4.34 29.35
N LEU A 401 22.18 4.92 30.47
CA LEU A 401 22.92 6.20 30.50
C LEU A 401 24.36 6.10 29.94
N GLY A 402 24.89 4.90 29.73
CA GLY A 402 26.12 4.67 28.97
C GLY A 402 25.94 4.75 27.45
N VAL A 403 24.68 4.65 26.98
CA VAL A 403 24.27 4.86 25.59
C VAL A 403 23.78 6.29 25.47
N ALA A 404 24.59 7.19 24.89
CA ALA A 404 24.25 8.61 24.83
C ALA A 404 23.10 8.87 23.83
N GLU A 405 23.33 8.51 22.56
CA GLU A 405 22.35 8.52 21.49
C GLU A 405 21.53 7.22 21.47
N PHE A 406 20.21 7.36 21.42
CA PHE A 406 19.31 6.26 21.09
C PHE A 406 18.85 6.40 19.62
N ASP A 407 19.52 5.66 18.75
CA ASP A 407 19.05 5.31 17.40
C ASP A 407 18.11 4.08 17.52
N PRO A 408 16.82 4.20 17.14
CA PRO A 408 15.87 3.08 17.16
C PRO A 408 16.20 1.94 16.17
N MET A 409 16.89 2.25 15.08
CA MET A 409 17.27 1.30 14.03
C MET A 409 18.64 0.65 14.30
N GLY A 410 19.46 1.27 15.13
CA GLY A 410 20.77 0.84 15.58
C GLY A 410 20.75 -0.22 16.67
N ASP A 411 21.94 -0.60 17.16
CA ASP A 411 22.08 -1.75 18.07
C ASP A 411 21.48 -1.50 19.47
N ALA A 412 21.38 -0.25 19.91
CA ALA A 412 20.67 0.13 21.14
C ALA A 412 19.15 -0.11 21.02
N GLY A 413 18.53 0.39 19.94
CA GLY A 413 17.12 0.15 19.65
C GLY A 413 16.80 -1.34 19.48
N ARG A 414 17.63 -2.08 18.74
CA ARG A 414 17.51 -3.55 18.59
C ARG A 414 17.61 -4.28 19.93
N THR A 415 18.51 -3.86 20.81
CA THR A 415 18.66 -4.46 22.15
C THR A 415 17.39 -4.23 22.99
N LEU A 416 16.91 -2.99 23.04
CA LEU A 416 15.68 -2.65 23.78
C LEU A 416 14.46 -3.41 23.23
N ILE A 417 14.32 -3.50 21.90
CA ILE A 417 13.24 -4.27 21.25
C ILE A 417 13.36 -5.76 21.60
N ASN A 418 14.55 -6.35 21.55
CA ASN A 418 14.75 -7.76 21.91
C ASN A 418 14.39 -8.05 23.38
N ASP A 419 14.78 -7.18 24.32
CA ASP A 419 14.45 -7.32 25.75
C ASP A 419 12.93 -7.18 25.99
N VAL A 420 12.31 -6.18 25.35
CA VAL A 420 10.86 -5.94 25.42
C VAL A 420 10.06 -7.11 24.83
N CYS A 421 10.42 -7.57 23.63
CA CYS A 421 9.74 -8.67 22.95
C CYS A 421 10.03 -10.06 23.55
N SER A 422 11.07 -10.18 24.39
CA SER A 422 11.32 -11.37 25.21
C SER A 422 10.46 -11.41 26.49
N THR A 423 9.78 -10.31 26.83
CA THR A 423 8.97 -10.21 28.05
C THR A 423 7.59 -10.85 27.84
N PRO A 424 7.17 -11.85 28.66
CA PRO A 424 5.88 -12.52 28.49
C PRO A 424 4.69 -11.56 28.57
N GLY A 425 3.87 -11.55 27.52
CA GLY A 425 2.68 -10.70 27.40
C GLY A 425 2.81 -9.51 26.46
N VAL A 426 4.01 -9.24 25.91
CA VAL A 426 4.19 -8.29 24.80
C VAL A 426 4.08 -9.06 23.48
N ASP A 427 3.16 -8.64 22.61
CA ASP A 427 3.10 -9.14 21.22
C ASP A 427 3.83 -8.15 20.29
N CYS A 428 4.97 -8.58 19.75
CA CYS A 428 5.75 -7.78 18.79
C CYS A 428 5.50 -8.19 17.32
N SER A 429 4.52 -9.04 17.02
CA SER A 429 4.20 -9.42 15.64
C SER A 429 3.68 -8.25 14.79
N ASP A 430 3.01 -7.29 15.43
CA ASP A 430 2.79 -5.93 14.94
C ASP A 430 3.30 -4.91 15.97
N LEU A 431 4.61 -4.66 15.92
CA LEU A 431 5.31 -3.73 16.83
C LEU A 431 4.73 -2.31 16.77
N LEU A 432 4.18 -1.88 15.62
CA LEU A 432 3.57 -0.56 15.49
C LEU A 432 2.26 -0.50 16.29
N THR A 433 1.33 -1.42 16.01
CA THR A 433 0.06 -1.52 16.76
C THR A 433 0.27 -1.70 18.26
N SER A 434 1.25 -2.52 18.66
CA SER A 434 1.59 -2.73 20.07
C SER A 434 2.33 -1.56 20.74
N PHE A 435 2.80 -0.58 19.96
CA PHE A 435 3.34 0.67 20.49
C PHE A 435 2.29 1.79 20.53
N THR A 436 1.56 2.02 19.43
CA THR A 436 0.66 3.18 19.22
C THR A 436 -0.80 2.92 19.58
N GLY A 437 -1.21 1.66 19.69
CA GLY A 437 -2.61 1.22 19.70
C GLY A 437 -3.09 0.76 18.32
N PRO A 438 -4.26 0.10 18.23
CA PRO A 438 -4.78 -0.47 16.99
C PRO A 438 -5.25 0.63 16.03
N ASN A 439 -4.33 1.08 15.18
CA ASN A 439 -4.57 2.15 14.23
C ASN A 439 -5.62 1.76 13.18
N CYS A 440 -6.57 2.66 12.92
CA CYS A 440 -7.69 2.39 12.01
C CYS A 440 -7.36 2.61 10.53
N CYS A 441 -6.39 3.49 10.27
CA CYS A 441 -6.46 4.32 9.08
C CYS A 441 -5.11 4.42 8.32
N LEU A 442 -4.11 3.63 8.73
CA LEU A 442 -2.77 3.63 8.15
C LEU A 442 -2.64 2.79 6.88
N ASN A 443 -1.90 3.33 5.92
CA ASN A 443 -1.45 2.61 4.75
C ASN A 443 -0.11 1.90 4.99
N ARG A 444 0.03 0.65 4.53
CA ARG A 444 1.29 -0.10 4.61
C ARG A 444 2.40 0.52 3.75
N SER A 445 2.04 1.23 2.67
CA SER A 445 3.00 1.99 1.87
C SER A 445 3.55 3.21 2.63
N MET A 446 2.70 3.93 3.37
CA MET A 446 3.12 5.03 4.26
C MET A 446 4.11 4.52 5.31
N LEU A 447 3.85 3.36 5.93
CA LEU A 447 4.81 2.77 6.89
C LEU A 447 6.16 2.46 6.24
N GLY A 448 6.17 2.08 4.96
CA GLY A 448 7.38 1.96 4.15
C GLY A 448 8.12 3.28 3.95
N VAL A 449 7.38 4.37 3.69
CA VAL A 449 7.94 5.74 3.58
C VAL A 449 8.55 6.18 4.91
N PHE A 450 7.80 6.09 6.02
CA PHE A 450 8.28 6.45 7.36
C PHE A 450 9.54 5.66 7.76
N LEU A 451 9.57 4.35 7.52
CA LEU A 451 10.75 3.52 7.79
C LEU A 451 11.92 3.77 6.83
N SER A 452 11.67 4.35 5.64
CA SER A 452 12.72 4.76 4.69
C SER A 452 13.32 6.13 4.98
N HIS A 453 12.53 7.04 5.58
CA HIS A 453 13.02 8.29 6.19
C HIS A 453 13.75 8.01 7.51
N GLY A 454 13.34 6.95 8.21
CA GLY A 454 13.97 6.48 9.44
C GLY A 454 13.35 7.10 10.70
N PRO A 455 12.99 6.28 11.70
CA PRO A 455 12.71 6.78 13.05
C PRO A 455 13.92 7.55 13.59
N GLN A 456 13.69 8.78 14.03
CA GLN A 456 14.76 9.73 14.32
C GLN A 456 15.41 9.49 15.70
N SER A 457 16.72 9.76 15.80
CA SER A 457 17.48 9.63 17.05
C SER A 457 16.97 10.54 18.17
N THR A 458 17.15 10.10 19.42
CA THR A 458 16.89 10.93 20.61
C THR A 458 17.90 10.63 21.71
N ALA A 459 18.05 11.52 22.70
CA ALA A 459 18.87 11.22 23.88
C ALA A 459 18.26 10.06 24.68
N THR A 460 19.05 9.07 25.10
CA THR A 460 18.54 7.99 25.97
C THR A 460 18.01 8.53 27.31
N LYS A 461 18.58 9.66 27.79
CA LYS A 461 18.07 10.41 28.95
C LYS A 461 16.63 10.90 28.75
N ASN A 462 16.22 11.25 27.52
CA ASN A 462 14.84 11.62 27.18
C ASN A 462 13.86 10.42 27.32
N LEU A 463 14.29 9.24 26.88
CA LEU A 463 13.51 8.00 27.03
C LEU A 463 13.41 7.57 28.50
N ILE A 464 14.51 7.68 29.26
CA ILE A 464 14.51 7.45 30.71
C ILE A 464 13.58 8.45 31.41
N HIS A 465 13.53 9.71 30.99
CA HIS A 465 12.61 10.70 31.57
C HIS A 465 11.14 10.29 31.36
N GLN A 466 10.73 9.95 30.14
CA GLN A 466 9.37 9.46 29.88
C GLN A 466 9.08 8.15 30.63
N SER A 467 10.09 7.28 30.81
CA SER A 467 9.98 6.08 31.63
C SER A 467 9.71 6.38 33.11
N GLN A 468 10.26 7.48 33.65
CA GLN A 468 9.94 7.96 35.00
C GLN A 468 8.50 8.48 35.09
N MET A 469 8.02 9.20 34.06
CA MET A 469 6.63 9.66 33.99
C MET A 469 5.64 8.49 33.95
N ILE A 470 5.90 7.47 33.12
CA ILE A 470 5.08 6.26 33.02
C ILE A 470 4.99 5.53 34.36
N LYS A 471 6.10 5.42 35.10
CA LYS A 471 6.17 4.66 36.35
C LYS A 471 5.70 5.43 37.59
N LYS A 472 5.71 6.77 37.57
CA LYS A 472 5.21 7.63 38.66
C LYS A 472 3.78 8.12 38.45
N GLY A 473 3.33 8.25 37.20
CA GLY A 473 2.07 8.91 36.84
C GLY A 473 2.09 10.44 37.05
N THR A 474 3.27 11.06 37.11
CA THR A 474 3.45 12.48 37.45
C THR A 474 4.30 13.21 36.43
N ILE A 475 3.95 14.46 36.15
CA ILE A 475 4.72 15.36 35.29
C ILE A 475 5.73 16.12 36.17
N THR A 476 6.97 15.65 36.23
CA THR A 476 8.08 16.31 36.93
C THR A 476 9.20 16.65 35.95
N MET A 477 10.19 17.43 36.39
CA MET A 477 11.51 17.45 35.75
C MET A 477 12.24 16.11 35.97
N TYR A 478 13.37 15.93 35.27
CA TYR A 478 14.16 14.70 35.30
C TYR A 478 14.63 14.33 36.72
N ASP A 479 14.26 13.15 37.21
CA ASP A 479 14.79 12.64 38.48
C ASP A 479 16.18 12.02 38.26
N TYR A 480 17.20 12.56 38.93
CA TYR A 480 18.54 11.95 38.95
C TYR A 480 18.60 10.70 39.84
N ASN A 481 17.49 10.30 40.48
CA ASN A 481 17.36 9.18 41.43
C ASN A 481 18.34 9.27 42.60
N ASN A 482 18.78 10.50 42.91
CA ASN A 482 19.74 10.83 43.94
C ASN A 482 19.43 12.25 44.44
N GLU A 483 19.21 12.40 45.75
CA GLU A 483 18.79 13.70 46.30
C GLU A 483 19.84 14.81 46.12
N ASP A 484 21.13 14.48 46.13
CA ASP A 484 22.19 15.49 46.10
C ASP A 484 22.48 15.97 44.68
N GLU A 485 22.33 15.10 43.69
CA GLU A 485 22.25 15.50 42.28
C GLU A 485 20.97 16.30 41.99
N ASN A 486 19.82 15.91 42.53
CA ASN A 486 18.59 16.73 42.45
C ASN A 486 18.79 18.11 43.12
N LYS A 487 19.42 18.20 44.30
CA LYS A 487 19.77 19.48 44.97
C LYS A 487 20.72 20.33 44.12
N LYS A 488 21.68 19.70 43.45
CA LYS A 488 22.65 20.35 42.55
C LYS A 488 22.02 20.88 41.26
N HIS A 489 20.99 20.21 40.74
CA HIS A 489 20.27 20.64 39.53
C HIS A 489 19.08 21.58 39.80
N TYR A 490 18.38 21.43 40.93
CA TYR A 490 17.10 22.11 41.21
C TYR A 490 17.07 22.90 42.52
N GLY A 491 18.09 22.80 43.38
CA GLY A 491 18.07 23.38 44.73
C GLY A 491 17.26 22.58 45.77
N GLN A 492 16.62 21.48 45.37
CA GLN A 492 15.72 20.66 46.20
C GLN A 492 15.94 19.15 45.97
N PRO A 493 15.67 18.27 46.97
CA PRO A 493 15.96 16.83 46.90
C PRO A 493 15.13 16.04 45.87
N THR A 494 14.00 16.58 45.44
CA THR A 494 13.08 15.98 44.46
C THR A 494 12.96 16.89 43.22
N PRO A 495 12.70 16.35 42.02
CA PRO A 495 12.49 17.18 40.85
C PRO A 495 11.24 18.08 41.00
N PRO A 496 11.26 19.33 40.49
CA PRO A 496 10.07 20.18 40.42
C PRO A 496 8.93 19.56 39.59
N VAL A 497 7.69 19.96 39.89
CA VAL A 497 6.46 19.52 39.21
C VAL A 497 6.09 20.51 38.10
N TYR A 498 5.59 20.02 36.96
CA TYR A 498 4.86 20.82 35.99
C TYR A 498 3.37 20.73 36.32
N ASP A 499 2.86 21.74 37.01
CA ASP A 499 1.47 21.75 37.49
C ASP A 499 0.54 22.35 36.43
N MET A 500 -0.17 21.47 35.71
CA MET A 500 -1.10 21.83 34.64
C MET A 500 -2.22 22.78 35.09
N THR A 501 -2.51 22.92 36.39
CA THR A 501 -3.51 23.88 36.90
C THR A 501 -3.05 25.34 36.81
N HIS A 502 -1.77 25.59 36.53
CA HIS A 502 -1.23 26.93 36.27
C HIS A 502 -1.31 27.36 34.80
N ILE A 503 -1.81 26.51 33.88
CA ILE A 503 -2.07 26.91 32.49
C ILE A 503 -3.20 27.96 32.49
N PRO A 504 -3.00 29.20 31.98
CA PRO A 504 -4.03 30.23 32.08
C PRO A 504 -5.31 29.88 31.30
N ASN A 505 -6.46 30.18 31.91
CA ASN A 505 -7.75 29.65 31.51
C ASN A 505 -8.36 30.29 30.24
N ASP A 506 -7.75 31.36 29.73
CA ASP A 506 -8.13 32.08 28.53
C ASP A 506 -7.32 31.66 27.28
N VAL A 507 -6.24 30.88 27.45
CA VAL A 507 -5.42 30.32 26.38
C VAL A 507 -6.28 29.47 25.44
N PRO A 508 -6.36 29.75 24.12
CA PRO A 508 -7.17 28.95 23.22
C PRO A 508 -6.49 27.61 22.90
N LEU A 509 -7.12 26.51 23.33
CA LEU A 509 -6.66 25.13 23.20
C LEU A 509 -7.68 24.29 22.40
N PHE A 510 -7.20 23.54 21.42
CA PHE A 510 -7.90 22.41 20.80
C PHE A 510 -7.18 21.12 21.18
N LEU A 511 -7.92 20.11 21.65
CA LEU A 511 -7.40 18.77 21.99
C LEU A 511 -8.02 17.73 21.05
N GLY A 512 -7.19 17.06 20.24
CA GLY A 512 -7.59 15.96 19.36
C GLY A 512 -7.21 14.60 19.96
N CYS A 513 -8.18 13.82 20.42
CA CYS A 513 -7.95 12.66 21.28
C CYS A 513 -8.39 11.35 20.59
N GLY A 514 -7.52 10.33 20.55
CA GLY A 514 -7.83 9.04 19.93
C GLY A 514 -8.38 8.05 20.96
N ALA A 515 -9.58 7.51 20.77
CA ALA A 515 -10.13 6.53 21.73
C ALA A 515 -9.52 5.12 21.60
N LYS A 516 -8.58 4.91 20.67
CA LYS A 516 -7.69 3.74 20.57
C LYS A 516 -6.22 4.08 20.82
N ASP A 517 -5.92 5.32 21.20
CA ASP A 517 -4.55 5.79 21.43
C ASP A 517 -3.96 5.13 22.68
N ALA A 518 -2.87 4.38 22.50
CA ALA A 518 -2.24 3.62 23.56
C ALA A 518 -1.16 4.41 24.34
N LEU A 519 -0.84 5.64 23.92
CA LEU A 519 0.21 6.50 24.47
C LEU A 519 -0.34 7.83 25.04
N SER A 520 -1.42 8.35 24.45
CA SER A 520 -2.28 9.41 24.99
C SER A 520 -3.62 8.79 25.42
N ASP A 521 -3.57 7.84 26.37
CA ASP A 521 -4.76 7.10 26.83
C ASP A 521 -5.83 8.03 27.39
N THR A 522 -7.09 7.71 27.08
CA THR A 522 -8.26 8.53 27.46
C THR A 522 -8.35 8.87 28.95
N LYS A 523 -7.75 8.08 29.86
CA LYS A 523 -7.68 8.39 31.29
C LYS A 523 -6.60 9.42 31.63
N ASP A 524 -5.42 9.33 31.01
CA ASP A 524 -4.36 10.33 31.18
C ASP A 524 -4.82 11.68 30.59
N VAL A 525 -5.58 11.65 29.49
CA VAL A 525 -6.28 12.82 28.94
C VAL A 525 -7.35 13.35 29.91
N GLN A 526 -8.15 12.48 30.55
CA GLN A 526 -9.13 12.93 31.54
C GLN A 526 -8.48 13.62 32.74
N LEU A 527 -7.31 13.17 33.21
CA LEU A 527 -6.56 13.85 34.27
C LEU A 527 -6.14 15.27 33.87
N LEU A 528 -5.72 15.48 32.60
CA LEU A 528 -5.46 16.80 32.06
C LEU A 528 -6.75 17.66 32.00
N LEU A 529 -7.86 17.10 31.56
CA LEU A 529 -9.16 17.80 31.54
C LEU A 529 -9.66 18.17 32.95
N ASP A 530 -9.39 17.33 33.96
CA ASP A 530 -9.71 17.60 35.36
C ASP A 530 -8.84 18.74 35.95
N ASN A 531 -7.66 19.00 35.38
CA ASN A 531 -6.85 20.18 35.70
C ASN A 531 -7.35 21.43 34.96
N LEU A 532 -7.74 21.27 33.69
CA LEU A 532 -8.31 22.32 32.85
C LEU A 532 -9.83 22.51 33.06
N LYS A 533 -10.41 22.01 34.16
CA LYS A 533 -11.87 22.12 34.45
C LYS A 533 -12.38 23.57 34.52
N ASP A 534 -11.49 24.51 34.86
CA ASP A 534 -11.76 25.94 35.05
C ASP A 534 -11.39 26.78 33.80
N HIS A 535 -11.07 26.12 32.67
CA HIS A 535 -10.87 26.77 31.36
C HIS A 535 -12.14 27.49 30.88
N VAL A 536 -11.98 28.60 30.17
CA VAL A 536 -13.13 29.30 29.58
C VAL A 536 -13.72 28.45 28.44
N LYS A 537 -15.05 28.27 28.44
CA LYS A 537 -15.75 27.24 27.64
C LYS A 537 -15.68 27.41 26.12
N ASP A 538 -15.42 28.61 25.61
CA ASP A 538 -15.16 28.87 24.19
C ASP A 538 -13.66 28.83 23.83
N LYS A 539 -12.79 28.59 24.83
CA LYS A 539 -11.33 28.51 24.69
C LYS A 539 -10.79 27.09 24.74
N LEU A 540 -11.52 26.13 25.31
CA LEU A 540 -11.13 24.71 25.31
C LEU A 540 -12.10 23.90 24.44
N VAL A 541 -11.61 23.43 23.29
CA VAL A 541 -12.31 22.50 22.39
C VAL A 541 -11.70 21.12 22.52
N VAL A 542 -12.51 20.08 22.71
CA VAL A 542 -12.06 18.69 22.83
C VAL A 542 -12.80 17.85 21.78
N GLN A 543 -12.05 17.23 20.87
CA GLN A 543 -12.56 16.36 19.82
C GLN A 543 -11.98 14.96 19.99
N THR A 544 -12.80 14.03 20.46
CA THR A 544 -12.44 12.60 20.48
C THR A 544 -12.79 11.96 19.14
N ILE A 545 -11.94 11.07 18.64
CA ILE A 545 -12.19 10.25 17.44
C ILE A 545 -12.15 8.77 17.87
N GLU A 546 -13.26 8.05 17.73
CA GLU A 546 -13.49 6.75 18.39
C GLU A 546 -12.54 5.63 17.96
N ASN A 547 -11.95 5.74 16.77
CA ASN A 547 -11.14 4.69 16.15
C ASN A 547 -9.67 5.08 15.92
N TYR A 548 -9.29 6.33 16.18
CA TYR A 548 -7.90 6.75 16.03
C TYR A 548 -7.04 6.21 17.17
N ALA A 549 -5.90 5.61 16.80
CA ALA A 549 -4.76 5.38 17.67
C ALA A 549 -3.66 6.42 17.40
N HIS A 550 -2.51 6.30 18.07
CA HIS A 550 -1.60 7.43 18.27
C HIS A 550 -1.08 8.10 16.98
N VAL A 551 -0.89 7.35 15.90
CA VAL A 551 -0.30 7.87 14.65
C VAL A 551 -1.32 8.05 13.50
N ASP A 552 -2.58 7.65 13.68
CA ASP A 552 -3.66 7.99 12.73
C ASP A 552 -3.82 9.52 12.60
N PHE A 553 -3.46 10.29 13.65
CA PHE A 553 -3.43 11.75 13.65
C PHE A 553 -2.49 12.39 12.62
N ILE A 554 -1.51 11.64 12.12
CA ILE A 554 -0.50 12.11 11.15
C ILE A 554 -0.65 11.39 9.80
N PHE A 555 -1.14 10.14 9.82
CA PHE A 555 -1.01 9.21 8.70
C PHE A 555 -2.32 8.53 8.25
N ALA A 556 -3.50 9.03 8.65
CA ALA A 556 -4.79 8.49 8.22
C ALA A 556 -5.21 8.94 6.80
N GLU A 557 -5.56 7.99 5.93
CA GLU A 557 -5.89 8.25 4.51
C GLU A 557 -7.41 8.26 4.17
N ASN A 558 -8.29 8.40 5.18
CA ASN A 558 -9.67 7.89 5.10
C ASN A 558 -10.79 8.93 4.91
N VAL A 559 -11.74 8.63 4.00
CA VAL A 559 -13.09 9.23 3.98
C VAL A 559 -14.09 8.20 4.51
N THR A 560 -14.93 8.56 5.49
CA THR A 560 -15.88 7.64 6.14
C THR A 560 -17.32 7.89 5.68
N THR A 561 -18.06 6.84 5.32
CA THR A 561 -19.49 6.91 4.97
C THR A 561 -20.37 7.02 6.23
N GLN A 562 -21.63 7.46 6.07
CA GLN A 562 -22.58 7.61 7.19
C GLN A 562 -22.90 6.29 7.91
N ASP A 563 -22.82 5.17 7.21
CA ASP A 563 -23.01 3.82 7.74
C ASP A 563 -21.69 3.16 8.21
N GLY A 564 -20.54 3.81 8.02
CA GLY A 564 -19.29 3.47 8.70
C GLY A 564 -18.18 2.85 7.86
N TYR A 565 -18.32 2.74 6.54
CA TYR A 565 -17.28 2.22 5.66
C TYR A 565 -16.19 3.25 5.40
N ILE A 566 -14.95 2.78 5.35
CA ILE A 566 -13.78 3.57 4.97
C ILE A 566 -13.61 3.47 3.46
N LEU A 567 -13.67 4.61 2.78
CA LEU A 567 -13.40 4.77 1.36
C LEU A 567 -12.06 5.46 1.14
N ASN A 568 -11.17 4.80 0.41
CA ASN A 568 -9.89 5.34 -0.01
C ASN A 568 -10.07 6.06 -1.36
N LEU A 569 -9.94 7.39 -1.36
CA LEU A 569 -9.96 8.19 -2.58
C LEU A 569 -8.54 8.37 -3.11
N GLN A 570 -8.27 7.98 -4.36
CA GLN A 570 -6.96 8.20 -5.00
C GLN A 570 -7.01 9.49 -5.83
N ARG A 571 -6.33 10.54 -5.38
CA ARG A 571 -6.13 11.76 -6.18
C ARG A 571 -5.07 11.49 -7.26
N ILE A 572 -5.39 11.77 -8.52
CA ILE A 572 -4.43 11.69 -9.62
C ILE A 572 -3.67 13.02 -9.71
N PRO A 573 -2.34 13.03 -9.48
CA PRO A 573 -1.53 14.24 -9.64
C PRO A 573 -1.34 14.59 -11.11
N VAL A 574 -1.36 15.89 -11.43
CA VAL A 574 -1.04 16.39 -12.77
C VAL A 574 0.40 15.99 -13.13
N GLY A 575 0.56 15.16 -14.16
CA GLY A 575 1.87 14.69 -14.66
C GLY A 575 2.53 13.54 -13.89
N GLY A 576 1.87 12.88 -12.94
CA GLY A 576 2.41 11.67 -12.28
C GLY A 576 2.05 10.37 -13.02
N PRO A 577 2.84 9.28 -12.89
CA PRO A 577 2.59 8.03 -13.64
C PRO A 577 1.74 6.97 -12.90
N ASP A 578 1.59 7.07 -11.57
CA ASP A 578 1.19 5.93 -10.74
C ASP A 578 -0.26 5.99 -10.21
N GLY A 579 -1.00 4.91 -10.47
CA GLY A 579 -2.32 4.59 -9.93
C GLY A 579 -2.73 3.19 -10.42
N ILE A 580 -3.70 2.52 -9.79
CA ILE A 580 -4.02 1.11 -10.10
C ILE A 580 -5.54 0.92 -10.29
N THR A 581 -5.91 -0.13 -11.05
CA THR A 581 -7.27 -0.61 -11.36
C THR A 581 -8.01 0.18 -12.44
N TRP A 582 -8.10 1.51 -12.37
CA TRP A 582 -8.71 2.32 -13.44
C TRP A 582 -7.77 2.64 -14.63
N LEU A 583 -6.49 2.26 -14.51
CA LEU A 583 -5.43 2.59 -15.46
C LEU A 583 -5.01 1.39 -16.32
N LEU A 584 -6.01 0.72 -16.89
CA LEU A 584 -5.87 -0.40 -17.83
C LEU A 584 -5.32 0.05 -19.20
N LEU A 585 -5.52 1.33 -19.53
CA LEU A 585 -4.94 2.01 -20.67
C LEU A 585 -3.71 2.84 -20.23
N PRO A 586 -2.69 3.01 -21.10
CA PRO A 586 -1.56 3.90 -20.83
C PRO A 586 -2.01 5.33 -20.48
N PRO A 587 -1.20 6.14 -19.76
CA PRO A 587 -1.60 7.50 -19.36
C PRO A 587 -2.11 8.37 -20.50
N GLU A 588 -1.42 8.31 -21.64
CA GLU A 588 -1.76 8.90 -22.95
C GLU A 588 -3.22 8.68 -23.42
N GLN A 589 -3.87 7.61 -22.93
CA GLN A 589 -5.17 7.11 -23.37
C GLN A 589 -6.22 7.03 -22.26
N SER A 590 -5.82 7.07 -20.98
CA SER A 590 -6.75 6.98 -19.85
C SER A 590 -7.47 8.30 -19.58
N LEU A 591 -8.81 8.23 -19.43
CA LEU A 591 -9.65 9.38 -19.11
C LEU A 591 -9.19 10.15 -17.87
N ALA A 592 -8.67 9.46 -16.84
CA ALA A 592 -8.27 10.09 -15.58
C ALA A 592 -7.09 11.06 -15.75
N PHE A 593 -6.06 10.65 -16.50
CA PHE A 593 -4.93 11.53 -16.82
C PHE A 593 -5.32 12.59 -17.86
N LEU A 594 -6.12 12.23 -18.88
CA LEU A 594 -6.62 13.19 -19.86
C LEU A 594 -7.42 14.32 -19.20
N LEU A 595 -8.14 14.06 -18.11
CA LEU A 595 -8.81 15.11 -17.31
C LEU A 595 -7.80 15.93 -16.48
N ALA A 596 -6.83 15.30 -15.82
CA ALA A 596 -5.80 16.00 -15.06
C ALA A 596 -4.96 16.95 -15.95
N ASP A 597 -4.55 16.49 -17.14
CA ASP A 597 -3.83 17.28 -18.15
C ASP A 597 -4.66 18.44 -18.73
N ASN A 598 -5.99 18.38 -18.61
CA ASN A 598 -6.90 19.46 -18.97
C ASN A 598 -7.22 20.41 -17.79
N GLY A 599 -6.56 20.24 -16.64
CA GLY A 599 -6.66 21.12 -15.47
C GLY A 599 -7.81 20.79 -14.51
N TYR A 600 -8.44 19.61 -14.63
CA TYR A 600 -9.43 19.14 -13.66
C TYR A 600 -8.74 18.46 -12.47
N ASP A 601 -9.25 18.67 -11.25
CA ASP A 601 -8.76 17.96 -10.05
C ASP A 601 -9.43 16.58 -9.96
N VAL A 602 -8.68 15.53 -10.30
CA VAL A 602 -9.24 14.17 -10.53
C VAL A 602 -9.07 13.29 -9.30
N TRP A 603 -10.20 12.81 -8.77
CA TRP A 603 -10.25 11.87 -7.66
C TRP A 603 -10.94 10.57 -8.10
N LEU A 604 -10.22 9.45 -8.03
CA LEU A 604 -10.75 8.11 -8.26
C LEU A 604 -11.35 7.57 -6.96
N ALA A 605 -12.66 7.40 -6.93
CA ALA A 605 -13.37 6.80 -5.80
C ALA A 605 -13.26 5.26 -5.84
N ASN A 606 -12.80 4.66 -4.75
CA ASN A 606 -12.90 3.22 -4.53
C ASN A 606 -14.12 2.89 -3.67
N THR A 607 -14.85 1.85 -4.05
CA THR A 607 -16.16 1.47 -3.48
C THR A 607 -16.03 0.50 -2.29
N ARG A 608 -16.94 0.53 -1.31
CA ARG A 608 -16.82 -0.30 -0.08
C ARG A 608 -16.68 -1.81 -0.36
N GLY A 609 -15.99 -2.54 0.51
CA GLY A 609 -15.74 -3.98 0.32
C GLY A 609 -14.73 -4.32 -0.79
N THR A 610 -14.38 -3.36 -1.67
CA THR A 610 -13.28 -3.52 -2.63
C THR A 610 -11.97 -3.84 -1.96
N LYS A 611 -11.03 -4.43 -2.72
CA LYS A 611 -9.65 -4.63 -2.29
C LYS A 611 -9.02 -3.34 -1.71
N TYR A 612 -9.48 -2.17 -2.17
CA TYR A 612 -8.92 -0.86 -1.87
C TYR A 612 -9.71 -0.02 -0.84
N SER A 613 -11.02 -0.27 -0.65
CA SER A 613 -11.88 0.41 0.34
C SER A 613 -12.57 -0.62 1.24
N ARG A 614 -11.78 -1.25 2.12
CA ARG A 614 -12.21 -2.43 2.89
C ARG A 614 -12.37 -2.23 4.38
N GLY A 615 -11.95 -1.08 4.91
CA GLY A 615 -12.14 -0.75 6.32
C GLY A 615 -13.61 -0.46 6.66
N HIS A 616 -13.95 -0.65 7.92
CA HIS A 616 -15.22 -0.21 8.52
C HIS A 616 -14.96 0.16 9.98
N ILE A 617 -15.63 1.18 10.49
CA ILE A 617 -15.39 1.73 11.84
C ILE A 617 -15.66 0.75 12.99
N SER A 618 -16.49 -0.28 12.76
CA SER A 618 -17.07 -1.12 13.82
C SER A 618 -17.33 -2.58 13.45
N LEU A 619 -17.03 -3.01 12.22
CA LEU A 619 -17.35 -4.35 11.72
C LEU A 619 -16.15 -4.92 10.95
N SER A 620 -15.92 -6.23 11.09
CA SER A 620 -14.89 -6.94 10.33
C SER A 620 -15.44 -7.45 8.99
N PRO A 621 -14.63 -7.54 7.91
CA PRO A 621 -15.00 -8.26 6.69
C PRO A 621 -15.34 -9.76 6.87
N TYR A 622 -15.18 -10.31 8.08
CA TYR A 622 -15.61 -11.66 8.45
C TYR A 622 -16.99 -11.70 9.13
N ASP A 623 -17.53 -10.56 9.57
CA ASP A 623 -18.86 -10.47 10.18
C ASP A 623 -19.95 -10.47 9.12
N PRO A 624 -21.04 -11.26 9.27
CA PRO A 624 -22.15 -11.27 8.31
C PRO A 624 -22.77 -9.87 8.09
N ALA A 625 -22.80 -9.03 9.12
CA ALA A 625 -23.32 -7.67 9.06
C ALA A 625 -22.50 -6.72 8.17
N TYR A 626 -21.19 -6.97 7.99
CA TYR A 626 -20.35 -6.20 7.05
C TYR A 626 -20.78 -6.44 5.59
N TRP A 627 -21.54 -7.51 5.30
CA TRP A 627 -22.02 -7.83 3.96
C TRP A 627 -23.55 -7.72 3.82
N ASP A 628 -24.28 -7.16 4.80
CA ASP A 628 -25.75 -7.03 4.73
C ASP A 628 -26.20 -5.74 4.03
N TRP A 629 -25.72 -5.50 2.80
CA TRP A 629 -26.05 -4.31 2.02
C TRP A 629 -26.17 -4.56 0.50
N SER A 630 -27.12 -3.88 -0.15
CA SER A 630 -27.55 -4.02 -1.57
C SER A 630 -27.17 -2.80 -2.45
N TRP A 631 -27.50 -2.77 -3.76
CA TRP A 631 -27.00 -1.70 -4.67
C TRP A 631 -27.68 -0.31 -4.48
N ASP A 632 -28.91 -0.29 -3.99
CA ASP A 632 -29.56 0.88 -3.37
C ASP A 632 -28.77 1.41 -2.16
N GLU A 633 -27.98 0.52 -1.55
CA GLU A 633 -26.99 0.74 -0.50
C GLU A 633 -25.53 0.72 -1.11
N LEU A 634 -25.39 1.03 -2.43
CA LEU A 634 -24.19 1.12 -3.33
C LEU A 634 -23.59 -0.20 -3.94
N VAL A 635 -22.64 -0.07 -4.89
CA VAL A 635 -21.33 -0.82 -5.00
C VAL A 635 -21.05 -1.89 -6.11
N ALA A 636 -19.77 -1.90 -6.57
CA ALA A 636 -18.88 -3.08 -6.76
C ALA A 636 -17.38 -2.79 -6.40
N TYR A 637 -16.44 -3.69 -5.99
CA TYR A 637 -16.43 -4.94 -5.16
C TYR A 637 -14.93 -5.44 -4.87
N ASP A 638 -14.59 -6.54 -4.12
CA ASP A 638 -13.25 -7.14 -3.68
C ASP A 638 -13.32 -8.48 -2.80
N LEU A 639 -12.36 -9.46 -2.80
CA LEU A 639 -12.31 -10.82 -2.16
C LEU A 639 -10.94 -11.10 -1.45
N PRO A 640 -10.78 -12.24 -0.74
CA PRO A 640 -9.61 -13.09 -1.04
C PRO A 640 -9.80 -14.62 -0.86
N ALA A 641 -8.93 -15.36 -1.55
CA ALA A 641 -8.36 -16.69 -1.22
C ALA A 641 -9.26 -17.95 -1.02
N THR A 642 -10.37 -17.94 -0.29
CA THR A 642 -11.10 -19.19 0.09
C THR A 642 -12.34 -19.51 -0.76
N TYR A 643 -12.96 -18.51 -1.39
CA TYR A 643 -14.18 -18.71 -2.20
C TYR A 643 -13.94 -19.20 -3.64
N LYS A 644 -12.68 -19.41 -4.04
CA LYS A 644 -12.32 -19.72 -5.43
C LYS A 644 -13.00 -20.99 -5.95
N GLU A 645 -13.20 -22.01 -5.10
CA GLU A 645 -13.96 -23.21 -5.47
C GLU A 645 -15.46 -22.95 -5.68
N SER A 646 -16.08 -22.11 -4.84
CA SER A 646 -17.51 -21.78 -4.93
C SER A 646 -17.83 -20.96 -6.18
N VAL A 647 -17.00 -19.96 -6.51
CA VAL A 647 -17.14 -19.16 -7.74
C VAL A 647 -16.87 -20.02 -8.97
N ILE A 648 -15.81 -20.85 -8.96
CA ILE A 648 -15.54 -21.81 -10.05
C ILE A 648 -16.68 -22.82 -10.20
N LYS A 649 -17.32 -23.26 -9.12
CA LYS A 649 -18.50 -24.14 -9.16
C LYS A 649 -19.71 -23.43 -9.78
N PHE A 650 -20.02 -22.22 -9.34
CA PHE A 650 -21.10 -21.39 -9.89
C PHE A 650 -20.92 -21.14 -11.39
N LEU A 651 -19.72 -20.71 -11.82
CA LEU A 651 -19.39 -20.55 -13.24
C LEU A 651 -19.50 -21.88 -14.01
N LYS A 652 -18.99 -23.00 -13.46
CA LYS A 652 -19.16 -24.34 -14.07
C LYS A 652 -20.62 -24.77 -14.16
N ASP A 653 -21.50 -24.33 -13.27
CA ASP A 653 -22.93 -24.65 -13.29
C ASP A 653 -23.74 -23.71 -14.23
N ILE A 654 -23.24 -22.50 -14.48
CA ILE A 654 -23.69 -21.62 -15.58
C ILE A 654 -23.28 -22.21 -16.93
N CYS A 655 -22.00 -22.53 -17.13
CA CYS A 655 -21.44 -23.05 -18.40
C CYS A 655 -21.93 -24.46 -18.79
N LYS A 656 -22.78 -25.10 -17.97
CA LYS A 656 -23.52 -26.34 -18.32
C LYS A 656 -24.89 -26.05 -18.93
N ARG A 657 -25.38 -24.81 -18.88
CA ARG A 657 -26.69 -24.43 -19.44
C ARG A 657 -26.59 -24.31 -20.95
N THR A 658 -27.58 -24.87 -21.65
CA THR A 658 -27.69 -24.77 -23.10
C THR A 658 -27.85 -23.33 -23.55
N GLY A 659 -26.97 -22.85 -24.43
CA GLY A 659 -27.02 -21.51 -25.01
C GLY A 659 -25.97 -20.52 -24.46
N ILE A 660 -25.19 -20.90 -23.44
CA ILE A 660 -24.11 -20.06 -22.91
C ILE A 660 -22.77 -20.58 -23.45
N ASP A 661 -22.08 -19.75 -24.23
CA ASP A 661 -20.68 -20.01 -24.58
C ASP A 661 -19.77 -19.50 -23.44
N CYS A 662 -18.83 -20.34 -23.00
CA CYS A 662 -17.82 -19.98 -22.00
C CYS A 662 -16.39 -20.07 -22.53
N THR A 663 -16.20 -20.14 -23.86
CA THR A 663 -14.87 -20.08 -24.48
C THR A 663 -14.27 -18.68 -24.47
N ASN A 664 -15.11 -17.63 -24.45
CA ASN A 664 -14.72 -16.25 -24.17
C ASN A 664 -15.70 -15.64 -23.15
N LEU A 665 -15.40 -15.83 -21.86
CA LEU A 665 -16.29 -15.43 -20.77
C LEU A 665 -16.55 -13.92 -20.71
N LEU A 666 -15.60 -13.08 -21.12
CA LEU A 666 -15.76 -11.62 -21.13
C LEU A 666 -16.82 -11.19 -22.14
N THR A 667 -16.75 -11.71 -23.38
CA THR A 667 -17.74 -11.45 -24.44
C THR A 667 -19.14 -11.93 -24.05
N SER A 668 -19.26 -13.04 -23.31
CA SER A 668 -20.56 -13.58 -22.88
C SER A 668 -21.28 -12.76 -21.79
N PHE A 669 -20.62 -11.74 -21.23
CA PHE A 669 -21.28 -10.72 -20.40
C PHE A 669 -21.32 -9.35 -21.08
N THR A 670 -20.20 -8.88 -21.62
CA THR A 670 -20.07 -7.51 -22.16
C THR A 670 -20.69 -7.31 -23.55
N GLY A 671 -20.82 -8.40 -24.32
CA GLY A 671 -21.18 -8.37 -25.75
C GLY A 671 -19.96 -8.56 -26.66
N GLN A 672 -20.17 -8.40 -27.98
CA GLN A 672 -19.10 -8.65 -28.96
C GLN A 672 -18.21 -7.41 -29.13
N ASN A 673 -17.29 -7.20 -28.18
CA ASN A 673 -16.40 -6.04 -28.18
C ASN A 673 -15.58 -5.92 -29.49
N CYS A 674 -15.50 -4.69 -30.02
CA CYS A 674 -14.84 -4.39 -31.28
C CYS A 674 -13.33 -4.22 -31.15
N CYS A 675 -12.89 -3.69 -30.01
CA CYS A 675 -11.72 -2.81 -29.97
C CYS A 675 -10.75 -3.09 -28.81
N LEU A 676 -10.91 -4.25 -28.16
CA LEU A 676 -10.05 -4.70 -27.05
C LEU A 676 -8.76 -5.37 -27.53
N ASN A 677 -7.64 -4.99 -26.91
CA ASN A 677 -6.38 -5.72 -27.06
C ASN A 677 -6.30 -6.88 -26.03
N SER A 678 -5.76 -8.03 -26.44
CA SER A 678 -5.53 -9.17 -25.54
C SER A 678 -4.68 -8.79 -24.32
N SER A 679 -3.70 -7.88 -24.45
CA SER A 679 -2.88 -7.47 -23.29
C SER A 679 -3.66 -6.65 -22.26
N ILE A 680 -4.67 -5.89 -22.69
CA ILE A 680 -5.54 -5.13 -21.78
C ILE A 680 -6.48 -6.10 -21.05
N VAL A 681 -7.00 -7.10 -21.77
CA VAL A 681 -7.82 -8.18 -21.18
C VAL A 681 -7.02 -9.04 -20.19
N ASP A 682 -5.76 -9.36 -20.47
CA ASP A 682 -4.89 -10.07 -19.52
C ASP A 682 -4.67 -9.24 -18.23
N VAL A 683 -4.36 -7.94 -18.35
CA VAL A 683 -4.18 -7.03 -17.19
C VAL A 683 -5.48 -6.86 -16.39
N PHE A 684 -6.63 -6.75 -17.06
CA PHE A 684 -7.95 -6.75 -16.42
C PHE A 684 -8.14 -8.03 -15.60
N LEU A 685 -7.89 -9.21 -16.19
CA LEU A 685 -8.08 -10.51 -15.52
C LEU A 685 -7.05 -10.85 -14.43
N ASP A 686 -5.92 -10.14 -14.35
CA ASP A 686 -5.00 -10.19 -13.19
C ASP A 686 -5.49 -9.33 -12.00
N HIS A 687 -6.46 -8.42 -12.25
CA HIS A 687 -7.10 -7.57 -11.23
C HIS A 687 -8.56 -7.97 -10.93
N GLU A 688 -9.22 -8.73 -11.80
CA GLU A 688 -10.66 -9.08 -11.77
C GLU A 688 -10.91 -10.60 -11.67
N PRO A 689 -12.12 -11.07 -11.32
CA PRO A 689 -13.30 -10.32 -10.93
C PRO A 689 -13.16 -9.71 -9.53
N GLN A 690 -13.87 -8.61 -9.29
CA GLN A 690 -14.00 -8.00 -7.98
C GLN A 690 -15.25 -8.53 -7.20
N SER A 691 -15.13 -8.85 -5.91
CA SER A 691 -16.13 -9.61 -5.10
C SER A 691 -17.10 -8.87 -4.16
N SER A 692 -18.30 -9.40 -3.95
CA SER A 692 -19.32 -8.61 -3.26
C SER A 692 -20.26 -9.45 -2.39
N SER A 693 -20.94 -8.74 -1.48
CA SER A 693 -22.17 -9.21 -0.84
C SER A 693 -23.06 -9.90 -1.86
N THR A 694 -23.74 -10.95 -1.39
CA THR A 694 -24.73 -11.63 -2.21
C THR A 694 -25.99 -10.75 -2.40
N LYS A 695 -26.18 -9.70 -1.60
CA LYS A 695 -27.40 -8.87 -1.60
C LYS A 695 -27.48 -7.95 -2.84
N ASN A 696 -26.42 -7.31 -3.37
CA ASN A 696 -26.53 -6.63 -4.69
C ASN A 696 -26.79 -7.64 -5.82
N MET A 697 -26.17 -8.82 -5.77
CA MET A 697 -26.38 -9.86 -6.80
C MET A 697 -27.82 -10.39 -6.78
N MET A 698 -28.42 -10.48 -5.59
CA MET A 698 -29.85 -10.72 -5.43
C MET A 698 -30.69 -9.52 -5.91
N HIS A 699 -30.26 -8.29 -5.64
CA HIS A 699 -30.98 -7.07 -6.02
C HIS A 699 -31.02 -6.86 -7.55
N LEU A 700 -29.89 -7.05 -8.23
CA LEU A 700 -29.80 -7.07 -9.69
C LEU A 700 -30.69 -8.16 -10.29
N SER A 701 -30.74 -9.34 -9.66
CA SER A 701 -31.65 -10.42 -10.04
C SER A 701 -33.13 -10.08 -9.79
N GLN A 702 -33.45 -9.20 -8.84
CA GLN A 702 -34.81 -8.68 -8.64
C GLN A 702 -35.19 -7.70 -9.77
N MET A 703 -34.35 -6.69 -10.07
CA MET A 703 -34.59 -5.78 -11.20
C MET A 703 -34.85 -6.52 -12.52
N ILE A 704 -33.96 -7.46 -12.88
CA ILE A 704 -34.04 -8.22 -14.14
C ILE A 704 -35.32 -9.08 -14.22
N ARG A 705 -35.93 -9.44 -13.07
CA ARG A 705 -37.16 -10.25 -12.99
C ARG A 705 -38.43 -9.42 -12.87
N GLU A 706 -38.37 -8.28 -12.20
CA GLU A 706 -39.50 -7.38 -11.99
C GLU A 706 -39.63 -6.33 -13.11
N GLY A 707 -38.59 -6.14 -13.93
CA GLY A 707 -38.58 -5.15 -15.02
C GLY A 707 -38.62 -3.70 -14.55
N THR A 708 -38.27 -3.45 -13.28
CA THR A 708 -38.35 -2.13 -12.64
C THR A 708 -37.14 -1.88 -11.74
N ILE A 709 -36.74 -0.62 -11.63
CA ILE A 709 -35.61 -0.18 -10.81
C ILE A 709 -36.17 0.24 -9.45
N THR A 710 -36.00 -0.61 -8.44
CA THR A 710 -36.56 -0.45 -7.09
C THR A 710 -35.44 -0.48 -6.04
N MET A 711 -35.78 -0.19 -4.77
CA MET A 711 -34.92 -0.56 -3.63
C MET A 711 -35.06 -2.06 -3.31
N PHE A 712 -34.19 -2.60 -2.46
CA PHE A 712 -34.07 -4.04 -2.28
C PHE A 712 -35.34 -4.68 -1.73
N ASN A 713 -35.86 -5.68 -2.45
CA ASN A 713 -37.05 -6.39 -2.00
C ASN A 713 -36.62 -7.47 -0.98
N TYR A 714 -36.95 -7.28 0.31
CA TYR A 714 -36.68 -8.29 1.34
C TYR A 714 -37.53 -9.56 1.16
N ASN A 715 -38.44 -9.59 0.18
CA ASN A 715 -39.39 -10.67 -0.12
C ASN A 715 -40.35 -10.96 1.06
N ASN A 716 -40.52 -9.99 1.94
CA ASN A 716 -41.34 -10.03 3.15
C ASN A 716 -41.89 -8.61 3.39
N GLU A 717 -43.22 -8.47 3.51
CA GLU A 717 -43.86 -7.16 3.70
C GLU A 717 -43.46 -6.47 5.02
N ASP A 718 -43.23 -7.23 6.09
CA ASP A 718 -42.93 -6.65 7.41
C ASP A 718 -41.48 -6.13 7.47
N GLU A 719 -40.54 -6.81 6.80
CA GLU A 719 -39.18 -6.32 6.62
C GLU A 719 -39.14 -5.12 5.67
N ASN A 720 -39.86 -5.16 4.54
CA ASN A 720 -40.01 -3.99 3.67
C ASN A 720 -40.62 -2.79 4.43
N ARG A 721 -41.62 -3.02 5.31
CA ARG A 721 -42.20 -1.97 6.19
C ARG A 721 -41.20 -1.45 7.22
N LYS A 722 -40.35 -2.30 7.78
CA LYS A 722 -39.29 -1.93 8.74
C LYS A 722 -38.20 -1.08 8.09
N HIS A 723 -37.82 -1.37 6.84
CA HIS A 723 -36.78 -0.63 6.12
C HIS A 723 -37.30 0.62 5.38
N TYR A 724 -38.53 0.59 4.83
CA TYR A 724 -39.05 1.64 3.94
C TYR A 724 -40.38 2.27 4.39
N GLY A 725 -41.00 1.80 5.47
CA GLY A 725 -42.34 2.23 5.91
C GLY A 725 -43.51 1.66 5.07
N GLN A 726 -43.24 0.92 4.00
CA GLN A 726 -44.22 0.39 3.05
C GLN A 726 -43.93 -1.09 2.68
N PRO A 727 -44.95 -1.89 2.32
CA PRO A 727 -44.80 -3.34 2.11
C PRO A 727 -44.02 -3.74 0.86
N THR A 728 -43.90 -2.84 -0.10
CA THR A 728 -43.11 -3.02 -1.32
C THR A 728 -41.93 -2.05 -1.31
N PRO A 729 -40.80 -2.37 -1.95
CA PRO A 729 -39.72 -1.41 -2.09
C PRO A 729 -40.16 -0.16 -2.88
N PRO A 730 -39.69 1.05 -2.51
CA PRO A 730 -39.84 2.24 -3.32
C PRO A 730 -39.19 2.12 -4.71
N VAL A 731 -39.75 2.82 -5.70
CA VAL A 731 -39.27 2.84 -7.09
C VAL A 731 -38.33 4.03 -7.32
N TYR A 732 -37.19 3.79 -7.97
CA TYR A 732 -36.30 4.85 -8.45
C TYR A 732 -36.91 5.54 -9.68
N LYS A 733 -37.46 6.74 -9.45
CA LYS A 733 -38.08 7.55 -10.49
C LYS A 733 -37.04 8.34 -11.27
N MET A 734 -36.62 7.82 -12.42
CA MET A 734 -35.68 8.53 -13.31
C MET A 734 -36.22 9.89 -13.80
N THR A 735 -37.54 10.06 -13.83
CA THR A 735 -38.21 11.36 -14.05
C THR A 735 -37.93 12.43 -12.99
N ASN A 736 -37.30 12.07 -11.86
CA ASN A 736 -36.88 13.01 -10.82
C ASN A 736 -35.48 13.60 -11.08
N ILE A 737 -34.74 13.12 -12.10
CA ILE A 737 -33.45 13.68 -12.48
C ILE A 737 -33.68 15.15 -12.90
N PRO A 738 -32.94 16.14 -12.35
CA PRO A 738 -33.21 17.55 -12.64
C PRO A 738 -32.98 17.88 -14.11
N LYS A 739 -34.00 18.42 -14.79
CA LYS A 739 -33.98 18.72 -16.23
C LYS A 739 -32.81 19.59 -16.71
N HIS A 740 -32.31 20.45 -15.84
CA HIS A 740 -31.23 21.38 -16.11
C HIS A 740 -29.84 20.81 -15.82
N LEU A 741 -29.75 19.60 -15.25
CA LEU A 741 -28.49 18.91 -14.98
C LEU A 741 -27.86 18.51 -16.32
N PRO A 742 -26.62 18.94 -16.64
CA PRO A 742 -25.95 18.47 -17.85
C PRO A 742 -25.69 16.96 -17.77
N LEU A 743 -26.16 16.22 -18.77
CA LEU A 743 -25.96 14.78 -18.91
C LEU A 743 -25.27 14.46 -20.25
N PHE A 744 -24.28 13.57 -20.19
CA PHE A 744 -23.68 12.92 -21.34
C PHE A 744 -23.92 11.41 -21.20
N LEU A 745 -24.68 10.83 -22.14
CA LEU A 745 -25.00 9.41 -22.19
C LEU A 745 -24.37 8.80 -23.46
N SER A 746 -23.66 7.68 -23.31
CA SER A 746 -23.10 6.94 -24.45
C SER A 746 -23.54 5.48 -24.39
N ASN A 747 -24.01 4.93 -25.51
CA ASN A 747 -24.58 3.58 -25.56
C ASN A 747 -24.25 2.79 -26.85
N GLY A 748 -24.15 1.48 -26.71
CA GLY A 748 -23.57 0.57 -27.71
C GLY A 748 -24.62 -0.24 -28.47
N GLY A 749 -24.36 -0.52 -29.74
CA GLY A 749 -25.17 -1.43 -30.55
C GLY A 749 -24.84 -2.91 -30.37
N ALA A 750 -23.73 -3.23 -29.70
CA ALA A 750 -23.30 -4.59 -29.36
C ALA A 750 -23.13 -4.81 -27.85
N ASP A 751 -23.56 -3.86 -27.01
CA ASP A 751 -23.53 -3.96 -25.54
C ASP A 751 -24.63 -4.92 -25.05
N ALA A 752 -24.23 -5.93 -24.26
CA ALA A 752 -25.13 -6.94 -23.73
C ALA A 752 -25.54 -6.72 -22.25
N LEU A 753 -25.06 -5.64 -21.61
CA LEU A 753 -25.45 -5.21 -20.26
C LEU A 753 -26.28 -3.92 -20.28
N SER A 754 -26.10 -3.09 -21.31
CA SER A 754 -26.83 -1.84 -21.56
C SER A 754 -27.49 -1.88 -22.94
N ASP A 755 -28.44 -2.83 -23.10
CA ASP A 755 -29.13 -3.07 -24.37
C ASP A 755 -29.88 -1.81 -24.86
N VAL A 756 -29.96 -1.64 -26.18
CA VAL A 756 -30.55 -0.45 -26.82
C VAL A 756 -32.01 -0.23 -26.42
N ASN A 757 -32.78 -1.29 -26.12
CA ASN A 757 -34.16 -1.17 -25.66
C ASN A 757 -34.24 -0.67 -24.21
N ASP A 758 -33.37 -1.15 -23.32
CA ASP A 758 -33.31 -0.69 -21.92
C ASP A 758 -32.80 0.75 -21.83
N VAL A 759 -31.85 1.14 -22.68
CA VAL A 759 -31.44 2.56 -22.82
C VAL A 759 -32.60 3.40 -23.34
N GLN A 760 -33.42 2.90 -24.27
CA GLN A 760 -34.60 3.64 -24.73
C GLN A 760 -35.63 3.87 -23.61
N LEU A 761 -35.81 2.94 -22.66
CA LEU A 761 -36.67 3.15 -21.48
C LEU A 761 -36.16 4.26 -20.56
N LEU A 762 -34.83 4.42 -20.44
CA LEU A 762 -34.22 5.57 -19.74
C LEU A 762 -34.44 6.87 -20.52
N LEU A 763 -34.24 6.87 -21.85
CA LEU A 763 -34.46 8.05 -22.70
C LEU A 763 -35.93 8.49 -22.71
N ASP A 764 -36.89 7.56 -22.73
CA ASP A 764 -38.33 7.84 -22.61
C ASP A 764 -38.69 8.45 -21.24
N SER A 765 -37.89 8.14 -20.20
CA SER A 765 -38.00 8.75 -18.87
C SER A 765 -37.35 10.14 -18.79
N LEU A 766 -36.39 10.43 -19.68
CA LEU A 766 -35.66 11.71 -19.81
C LEU A 766 -36.17 12.60 -20.96
N LYS A 767 -37.23 12.21 -21.68
CA LYS A 767 -37.81 12.95 -22.82
C LYS A 767 -38.15 14.42 -22.55
N ASP A 768 -38.38 14.75 -21.27
CA ASP A 768 -38.79 16.06 -20.78
C ASP A 768 -37.60 16.87 -20.22
N HIS A 769 -36.36 16.38 -20.33
CA HIS A 769 -35.10 17.03 -19.92
C HIS A 769 -34.76 18.21 -20.86
N ASP A 770 -33.93 19.15 -20.40
CA ASP A 770 -33.63 20.35 -21.21
C ASP A 770 -32.70 19.97 -22.38
N GLY A 771 -33.10 20.36 -23.60
CA GLY A 771 -32.54 19.81 -24.85
C GLY A 771 -31.09 20.20 -25.16
N ASP A 772 -30.57 21.27 -24.55
CA ASP A 772 -29.15 21.63 -24.57
C ASP A 772 -28.34 20.94 -23.45
N LYS A 773 -29.03 20.28 -22.51
CA LYS A 773 -28.45 19.60 -21.33
C LYS A 773 -28.48 18.08 -21.41
N LEU A 774 -28.92 17.48 -22.52
CA LEU A 774 -28.85 16.04 -22.76
C LEU A 774 -28.07 15.74 -24.06
N VAL A 775 -26.82 15.30 -23.92
CA VAL A 775 -25.98 14.83 -25.04
C VAL A 775 -26.04 13.31 -25.09
N ILE A 776 -26.40 12.75 -26.24
CA ILE A 776 -26.49 11.30 -26.48
C ILE A 776 -25.50 10.89 -27.58
N GLN A 777 -24.69 9.88 -27.32
CA GLN A 777 -23.72 9.32 -28.24
C GLN A 777 -24.00 7.82 -28.49
N TYR A 778 -24.39 7.46 -29.71
CA TYR A 778 -24.63 6.06 -30.07
C TYR A 778 -23.46 5.49 -30.89
N ARG A 779 -22.98 4.29 -30.53
CA ARG A 779 -21.88 3.57 -31.19
C ARG A 779 -22.32 2.15 -31.58
N ALA A 780 -22.73 1.96 -32.83
CA ALA A 780 -23.38 0.72 -33.27
C ALA A 780 -22.51 -0.56 -33.17
N ASP A 781 -21.19 -0.42 -33.07
CA ASP A 781 -20.19 -1.47 -33.02
C ASP A 781 -19.57 -1.69 -31.63
N TYR A 782 -19.85 -0.81 -30.66
CA TYR A 782 -19.34 -0.92 -29.30
C TYR A 782 -20.12 -1.93 -28.46
N ALA A 783 -19.40 -2.72 -27.68
CA ALA A 783 -19.91 -3.49 -26.55
C ALA A 783 -19.41 -2.92 -25.21
N HIS A 784 -19.87 -3.47 -24.09
CA HIS A 784 -19.77 -2.79 -22.79
C HIS A 784 -18.34 -2.40 -22.36
N ALA A 785 -17.33 -3.22 -22.69
CA ALA A 785 -15.97 -2.93 -22.28
C ALA A 785 -15.21 -2.00 -23.25
N ASP A 786 -15.66 -1.82 -24.49
CA ASP A 786 -14.99 -0.91 -25.45
C ASP A 786 -14.99 0.55 -24.97
N TYR A 787 -15.95 0.94 -24.12
CA TYR A 787 -16.04 2.27 -23.51
C TYR A 787 -14.89 2.62 -22.56
N VAL A 788 -14.26 1.61 -21.95
CA VAL A 788 -13.22 1.80 -20.92
C VAL A 788 -11.88 1.20 -21.35
N MET A 789 -11.90 0.07 -22.07
CA MET A 789 -10.75 -0.74 -22.44
C MET A 789 -10.44 -0.76 -23.95
N GLY A 790 -11.23 -0.08 -24.79
CA GLY A 790 -11.00 -0.02 -26.23
C GLY A 790 -9.80 0.85 -26.60
N GLU A 791 -8.95 0.40 -27.54
CA GLU A 791 -7.75 1.17 -27.98
C GLU A 791 -8.07 2.55 -28.58
N ASN A 792 -9.32 2.75 -29.00
CA ASN A 792 -9.90 3.96 -29.59
C ASN A 792 -10.80 4.75 -28.62
N ALA A 793 -11.02 4.29 -27.38
CA ALA A 793 -11.93 4.94 -26.41
C ALA A 793 -11.58 6.42 -26.16
N LYS A 794 -10.29 6.79 -26.28
CA LYS A 794 -9.82 8.18 -26.24
C LYS A 794 -10.55 9.07 -27.24
N GLN A 795 -10.43 8.77 -28.53
CA GLN A 795 -11.00 9.60 -29.60
C GLN A 795 -12.53 9.44 -29.66
N ASP A 796 -13.01 8.24 -29.38
CA ASP A 796 -14.39 7.87 -29.64
C ASP A 796 -15.36 8.15 -28.47
N VAL A 797 -14.86 8.30 -27.23
CA VAL A 797 -15.66 8.54 -26.02
C VAL A 797 -15.08 9.68 -25.18
N TYR A 798 -13.78 9.65 -24.84
CA TYR A 798 -13.20 10.58 -23.87
C TYR A 798 -13.03 12.01 -24.40
N GLU A 799 -12.58 12.19 -25.64
CA GLU A 799 -12.48 13.51 -26.28
C GLU A 799 -13.86 14.20 -26.42
N PRO A 800 -14.94 13.51 -26.85
CA PRO A 800 -16.32 14.00 -26.74
C PRO A 800 -16.77 14.37 -25.32
N LEU A 801 -16.46 13.55 -24.31
CA LEU A 801 -16.80 13.81 -22.91
C LEU A 801 -16.08 15.06 -22.36
N ILE A 802 -14.79 15.22 -22.67
CA ILE A 802 -14.00 16.41 -22.31
C ILE A 802 -14.53 17.66 -23.03
N ALA A 803 -14.99 17.52 -24.28
CA ALA A 803 -15.65 18.63 -24.99
C ALA A 803 -16.98 19.02 -24.31
N PHE A 804 -17.77 18.04 -23.84
CA PHE A 804 -19.00 18.27 -23.08
C PHE A 804 -18.75 18.98 -21.73
N PHE A 805 -17.69 18.60 -20.99
CA PHE A 805 -17.28 19.29 -19.76
C PHE A 805 -16.78 20.73 -20.00
N LYS A 806 -16.28 21.05 -21.19
CA LYS A 806 -15.86 22.42 -21.58
C LYS A 806 -17.02 23.29 -22.09
N LEU A 807 -18.25 22.79 -22.06
CA LEU A 807 -19.47 23.49 -22.45
C LEU A 807 -20.39 23.82 -21.24
N GLN A 808 -19.95 23.52 -20.01
CA GLN A 808 -20.66 23.88 -18.77
C GLN A 808 -19.92 24.99 -18.02
#